data_AF-A0A7C8GWK9-F1
#
_entry.id   AF-A0A7C8GWK9-F1
#
_cell.length_a   1.000
_cell.length_b   1.000
_cell.length_c   1.000
_cell.angle_alpha   90.00
_cell.angle_beta   90.00
_cell.angle_gamma   90.00
#
_symmetry.space_group_name_H-M   'P 1'
#
loop_
_entity.id
_entity.type
_entity.pdbx_description
1 polymer ?
#
loop_
_entity_poly.entity_id
_entity_poly.type
_entity_poly.pdbx_seq_one_letter_code
_entity_poly.pdbx_strand_id
1 'polypeptide(L)'
;MVKEKCILEEKVNVCLDHEGFLKKPEKSEVMKISERIAEKEVNVSIEELMESVTLPDARSFTPGIFSNGNRSNKSWKSQQVFALDIDSGLRIDEAIKHSTKWKVTPTFIYSTFSHTEEKPKFRMVFVLDEEIQDLRVRNVIQTALTTLFPSSDKNANDAARILFGGKKIEFVNQRVLSVLDILDGVVQKIKSGSNTTREMKKFCKASGLACYKGYPHYKKVEEKDIPEGKGNTLFVSKTKNRTNTINYYSTRVKNSHFPYYLVFTKDSFQEDDSYSPETSSLDEPEVKQIRNFPFDNLQKRCKLYREGISGHYWLYHNEMFGLMTNLINVEGGKSKIVETINSRKEYLAKKEEWSLMMNQIKKMNYTPTRCDTYCPFASECVHANNMIEQGKLPRGSVQVLNEPHFQEVDEVYKKLEETFGDIINDKDQGVYVIKAPTGLGKTEAIVNLAQENNFSIALPTHKLKEEVSQRLNAKKIKHLKIPELPLLEEPFSEKIEHLYNIGAYKTVNKFLRDISNENEEVSMFLNNLEKVKSSKEELLLTTHQRAIFTNDDSNSTVIFDEDPISNLFPISQMKYSDLVFAFTKLQDTEANKDVILTLQRMIMNAPYDIVHERSSFLLPSVKDLEQTIVEESTISSNVLGFLNCDYFLKKNIGNTEYIYFIQRNQLPSNKKIIILSATINEQIAKLVFGEAVSFIDLGLVKPVGSILQVTSKSFSRYTIKENQKELKCLAENLMRRYNPESEVITYKDFFNYNRKEEIYFGNTEGIDDLKGENITVIGTPHLNPIAYLLISVALGYRMGLEESRMEYIPVERNGLRFYFTTYSNDGLLKAVQFYLVESQLLQAIGRARVNRFPAKVLILSNLPVVGAEYISFSQKELMELMK
;
A
#
# COMPACT_ATOMS: atom_id res chain seq x y z
N MET A 1 -30.32 5.35 -0.93
CA MET A 1 -31.17 4.15 -1.05
C MET A 1 -31.14 3.72 -2.51
N VAL A 2 -30.39 2.66 -2.84
CA VAL A 2 -30.39 2.09 -4.20
C VAL A 2 -31.68 1.28 -4.32
N LYS A 3 -32.55 1.60 -5.29
CA LYS A 3 -33.74 0.78 -5.60
C LYS A 3 -33.29 -0.67 -5.76
N GLU A 4 -33.84 -1.58 -4.96
CA GLU A 4 -33.65 -3.02 -5.19
C GLU A 4 -34.19 -3.33 -6.59
N LYS A 5 -33.30 -3.81 -7.46
CA LYS A 5 -33.65 -4.16 -8.84
C LYS A 5 -34.49 -5.44 -8.79
N CYS A 6 -35.72 -5.39 -9.30
CA CYS A 6 -36.58 -6.57 -9.39
C CYS A 6 -35.95 -7.57 -10.38
N ILE A 7 -35.63 -8.79 -9.92
CA ILE A 7 -35.01 -9.82 -10.78
C ILE A 7 -35.94 -10.24 -11.92
N LEU A 8 -37.26 -10.15 -11.72
CA LEU A 8 -38.25 -10.55 -12.72
C LEU A 8 -38.21 -9.69 -13.99
N GLU A 9 -37.70 -8.46 -13.89
CA GLU A 9 -37.48 -7.55 -15.02
C GLU A 9 -36.18 -7.87 -15.80
N GLU A 10 -35.32 -8.78 -15.31
CA GLU A 10 -34.12 -9.17 -16.05
C GLU A 10 -34.48 -9.98 -17.29
N LYS A 11 -33.80 -9.68 -18.40
CA LYS A 11 -34.05 -10.32 -19.69
C LYS A 11 -33.22 -11.58 -19.88
N VAL A 12 -33.85 -12.60 -20.44
CA VAL A 12 -33.26 -13.89 -20.79
C VAL A 12 -33.53 -14.20 -22.27
N ASN A 13 -32.62 -14.95 -22.89
CA ASN A 13 -32.81 -15.46 -24.24
C ASN A 13 -33.40 -16.88 -24.18
N VAL A 14 -34.49 -17.10 -24.89
CA VAL A 14 -35.09 -18.41 -25.14
C VAL A 14 -35.60 -18.45 -26.58
N CYS A 15 -35.82 -19.64 -27.14
CA CYS A 15 -36.64 -19.74 -28.34
C CYS A 15 -38.10 -19.95 -27.94
N LEU A 16 -38.98 -19.02 -28.30
CA LEU A 16 -40.38 -19.02 -27.91
C LEU A 16 -41.25 -19.14 -29.15
N ASP A 17 -42.14 -20.13 -29.16
CA ASP A 17 -43.10 -20.26 -30.26
C ASP A 17 -44.08 -19.09 -30.26
N HIS A 18 -44.41 -18.60 -31.44
CA HIS A 18 -45.38 -17.53 -31.64
C HIS A 18 -46.83 -17.99 -31.48
N GLU A 19 -47.11 -19.30 -31.64
CA GLU A 19 -48.43 -19.88 -31.43
C GLU A 19 -48.62 -20.32 -29.96
N GLY A 20 -49.76 -19.91 -29.40
CA GLY A 20 -50.24 -20.33 -28.10
C GLY A 20 -51.21 -21.50 -28.18
N PHE A 21 -51.30 -22.32 -27.13
CA PHE A 21 -52.20 -23.48 -27.10
C PHE A 21 -53.06 -23.49 -25.84
N LEU A 22 -54.37 -23.75 -25.98
CA LEU A 22 -55.28 -23.88 -24.83
C LEU A 22 -55.27 -25.29 -24.21
N LYS A 23 -54.68 -26.27 -24.89
CA LYS A 23 -54.55 -27.67 -24.48
C LYS A 23 -53.18 -28.21 -24.91
N LYS A 24 -52.79 -29.38 -24.39
CA LYS A 24 -51.51 -30.01 -24.76
C LYS A 24 -51.45 -30.25 -26.30
N PRO A 25 -50.38 -29.81 -26.99
CA PRO A 25 -50.24 -30.00 -28.44
C PRO A 25 -50.29 -31.49 -28.85
N GLU A 26 -50.98 -31.77 -29.96
CA GLU A 26 -51.05 -33.07 -30.60
C GLU A 26 -49.77 -33.37 -31.40
N LYS A 27 -49.53 -34.64 -31.74
CA LYS A 27 -48.25 -35.06 -32.38
C LYS A 27 -47.92 -34.28 -33.66
N SER A 28 -48.92 -33.97 -34.48
CA SER A 28 -48.76 -33.17 -35.70
C SER A 28 -48.39 -31.72 -35.40
N GLU A 29 -48.92 -31.14 -34.34
CA GLU A 29 -48.61 -29.78 -33.88
C GLU A 29 -47.20 -29.72 -33.29
N VAL A 30 -46.78 -30.73 -32.53
CA VAL A 30 -45.42 -30.83 -31.98
C VAL A 30 -44.35 -30.84 -33.08
N MET A 31 -44.60 -31.52 -34.20
CA MET A 31 -43.68 -31.50 -35.35
C MET A 31 -43.55 -30.08 -35.95
N LYS A 32 -44.67 -29.38 -36.15
CA LYS A 32 -44.68 -27.99 -36.64
C LYS A 32 -43.97 -27.02 -35.69
N ILE A 33 -44.19 -27.17 -34.38
CA ILE A 33 -43.47 -26.39 -33.36
C ILE A 33 -41.97 -26.66 -33.49
N SER A 34 -41.56 -27.94 -33.58
CA SER A 34 -40.15 -28.31 -33.68
C SER A 34 -39.45 -27.72 -34.89
N GLU A 35 -40.12 -27.63 -36.05
CA GLU A 35 -39.54 -27.10 -37.30
C GLU A 35 -39.30 -25.59 -37.24
N ARG A 36 -40.17 -24.83 -36.54
CA ARG A 36 -40.12 -23.36 -36.55
C ARG A 36 -39.50 -22.72 -35.31
N ILE A 37 -39.53 -23.40 -34.16
CA ILE A 37 -39.21 -22.77 -32.86
C ILE A 37 -37.76 -22.27 -32.79
N ALA A 38 -36.81 -22.99 -33.40
CA ALA A 38 -35.39 -22.61 -33.36
C ALA A 38 -35.06 -21.34 -34.17
N GLU A 39 -35.96 -20.84 -35.02
CA GLU A 39 -35.84 -19.54 -35.70
C GLU A 39 -36.43 -18.38 -34.90
N LYS A 40 -37.00 -18.66 -33.72
CA LYS A 40 -37.75 -17.70 -32.89
C LYS A 40 -37.03 -17.41 -31.57
N GLU A 41 -35.74 -17.06 -31.64
CA GLU A 41 -35.03 -16.50 -30.50
C GLU A 41 -35.67 -15.17 -30.09
N VAL A 42 -36.04 -15.06 -28.82
CA VAL A 42 -36.62 -13.86 -28.22
C VAL A 42 -35.83 -13.46 -26.98
N ASN A 43 -35.72 -12.15 -26.76
CA ASN A 43 -35.12 -11.57 -25.57
C ASN A 43 -36.25 -10.96 -24.71
N VAL A 44 -36.70 -11.72 -23.71
CA VAL A 44 -37.87 -11.41 -22.87
C VAL A 44 -37.47 -11.32 -21.41
N SER A 45 -38.16 -10.50 -20.63
CA SER A 45 -38.04 -10.52 -19.18
C SER A 45 -38.53 -11.86 -18.60
N ILE A 46 -38.08 -12.20 -17.39
CA ILE A 46 -38.55 -13.41 -16.70
C ILE A 46 -40.07 -13.34 -16.47
N GLU A 47 -40.60 -12.15 -16.17
CA GLU A 47 -42.04 -11.91 -16.04
C GLU A 47 -42.79 -12.15 -17.36
N GLU A 48 -42.33 -11.56 -18.48
CA GLU A 48 -42.92 -11.80 -19.81
C GLU A 48 -42.84 -13.28 -20.20
N LEU A 49 -41.77 -13.99 -19.82
CA LEU A 49 -41.64 -15.43 -20.05
C LEU A 49 -42.70 -16.21 -19.25
N MET A 50 -42.94 -15.86 -17.99
CA MET A 50 -43.95 -16.49 -17.14
C MET A 50 -45.36 -16.32 -17.72
N GLU A 51 -45.69 -15.11 -18.16
CA GLU A 51 -46.97 -14.81 -18.84
C GLU A 51 -47.10 -15.59 -20.15
N SER A 52 -46.05 -15.59 -20.97
CA SER A 52 -46.06 -16.25 -22.28
C SER A 52 -46.25 -17.77 -22.20
N VAL A 53 -45.74 -18.42 -21.16
CA VAL A 53 -45.80 -19.90 -21.01
C VAL A 53 -47.02 -20.39 -20.24
N THR A 54 -47.92 -19.49 -19.80
CA THR A 54 -49.15 -19.84 -19.08
C THR A 54 -50.39 -19.28 -19.78
N LEU A 55 -51.59 -19.75 -19.44
CA LEU A 55 -52.82 -19.27 -20.07
C LEU A 55 -53.01 -17.76 -19.82
N PRO A 56 -53.48 -16.98 -20.81
CA PRO A 56 -54.13 -17.43 -22.05
C PRO A 56 -53.19 -17.78 -23.21
N ASP A 57 -51.91 -17.39 -23.12
CA ASP A 57 -50.94 -17.56 -24.22
C ASP A 57 -50.42 -19.00 -24.30
N ALA A 58 -49.88 -19.52 -23.20
CA ALA A 58 -49.39 -20.90 -23.03
C ALA A 58 -48.57 -21.41 -24.23
N ARG A 59 -47.63 -20.57 -24.68
CA ARG A 59 -46.70 -20.83 -25.77
C ARG A 59 -45.66 -21.86 -25.35
N SER A 60 -45.20 -22.64 -26.32
CA SER A 60 -44.10 -23.59 -26.11
C SER A 60 -42.76 -22.87 -26.25
N PHE A 61 -41.76 -23.27 -25.48
CA PHE A 61 -40.41 -22.70 -25.57
C PHE A 61 -39.32 -23.77 -25.48
N THR A 62 -38.14 -23.47 -25.98
CA THR A 62 -36.92 -24.21 -25.66
C THR A 62 -36.00 -23.31 -24.84
N PRO A 63 -35.43 -23.81 -23.73
CA PRO A 63 -34.47 -23.02 -22.96
C PRO A 63 -33.16 -22.75 -23.72
N GLY A 64 -32.80 -23.64 -24.65
CA GLY A 64 -31.62 -23.50 -25.50
C GLY A 64 -31.84 -22.59 -26.70
N ILE A 65 -30.77 -21.89 -27.07
CA ILE A 65 -30.62 -21.12 -28.30
C ILE A 65 -29.84 -21.97 -29.31
N PHE A 66 -30.21 -21.89 -30.59
CA PHE A 66 -29.62 -22.70 -31.66
C PHE A 66 -29.04 -21.85 -32.78
N SER A 67 -28.04 -22.39 -33.44
CA SER A 67 -27.47 -21.85 -34.68
C SER A 67 -28.28 -22.31 -35.89
N ASN A 68 -28.33 -21.46 -36.93
CA ASN A 68 -28.91 -21.76 -38.24
C ASN A 68 -30.39 -22.19 -38.22
N GLY A 69 -31.17 -21.74 -37.24
CA GLY A 69 -32.61 -22.03 -37.17
C GLY A 69 -32.97 -23.51 -36.95
N ASN A 70 -32.00 -24.39 -36.70
CA ASN A 70 -32.22 -25.82 -36.60
C ASN A 70 -32.21 -26.27 -35.14
N ARG A 71 -33.27 -26.92 -34.67
CA ARG A 71 -33.38 -27.43 -33.29
C ARG A 71 -32.70 -28.80 -33.15
N SER A 72 -31.45 -28.83 -32.71
CA SER A 72 -30.73 -30.07 -32.42
C SER A 72 -29.64 -29.85 -31.37
N ASN A 73 -29.18 -30.93 -30.71
CA ASN A 73 -28.04 -30.84 -29.79
C ASN A 73 -26.74 -30.43 -30.49
N LYS A 74 -26.61 -30.68 -31.80
CA LYS A 74 -25.44 -30.27 -32.60
C LYS A 74 -25.44 -28.78 -32.92
N SER A 75 -26.61 -28.17 -33.03
CA SER A 75 -26.79 -26.75 -33.32
C SER A 75 -26.98 -25.90 -32.06
N TRP A 76 -27.06 -26.51 -30.88
CA TRP A 76 -27.16 -25.81 -29.59
C TRP A 76 -25.97 -24.85 -29.41
N LYS A 77 -26.27 -23.62 -29.02
CA LYS A 77 -25.31 -22.51 -28.91
C LYS A 77 -25.13 -22.07 -27.47
N SER A 78 -26.24 -21.83 -26.76
CA SER A 78 -26.21 -21.33 -25.39
C SER A 78 -27.53 -21.54 -24.67
N GLN A 79 -27.54 -21.46 -23.35
CA GLN A 79 -28.77 -21.33 -22.55
C GLN A 79 -28.50 -20.69 -21.18
N GLN A 80 -29.47 -19.93 -20.69
CA GLN A 80 -29.48 -19.36 -19.33
C GLN A 80 -30.62 -19.93 -18.48
N VAL A 81 -31.69 -20.40 -19.12
CA VAL A 81 -32.86 -21.00 -18.48
C VAL A 81 -32.71 -22.53 -18.46
N PHE A 82 -33.10 -23.15 -17.36
CA PHE A 82 -33.15 -24.61 -17.19
C PHE A 82 -34.50 -25.00 -16.62
N ALA A 83 -35.02 -26.17 -16.99
CA ALA A 83 -36.27 -26.65 -16.42
C ALA A 83 -36.25 -28.14 -16.12
N LEU A 84 -37.04 -28.55 -15.13
CA LEU A 84 -37.34 -29.94 -14.81
C LEU A 84 -38.83 -30.20 -15.04
N ASP A 85 -39.13 -31.30 -15.74
CA ASP A 85 -40.50 -31.79 -15.97
C ASP A 85 -40.85 -32.81 -14.87
N ILE A 86 -41.84 -32.50 -14.04
CA ILE A 86 -42.33 -33.37 -12.96
C ILE A 86 -43.67 -33.95 -13.39
N ASP A 87 -43.68 -35.26 -13.67
CA ASP A 87 -44.87 -35.97 -14.16
C ASP A 87 -45.60 -36.79 -13.09
N SER A 88 -44.92 -37.14 -11.98
CA SER A 88 -45.49 -37.88 -10.85
C SER A 88 -44.54 -37.88 -9.65
N GLY A 89 -45.03 -38.27 -8.47
CA GLY A 89 -44.19 -38.62 -7.32
C GLY A 89 -43.56 -37.45 -6.55
N LEU A 90 -44.00 -36.21 -6.80
CA LEU A 90 -43.60 -35.03 -6.04
C LEU A 90 -44.72 -33.99 -6.11
N ARG A 91 -45.18 -33.46 -4.97
CA ARG A 91 -46.14 -32.34 -4.94
C ARG A 91 -45.40 -30.99 -5.04
N ILE A 92 -46.12 -29.93 -5.43
CA ILE A 92 -45.53 -28.60 -5.59
C ILE A 92 -44.98 -28.07 -4.25
N ASP A 93 -45.72 -28.21 -3.16
CA ASP A 93 -45.28 -27.74 -1.84
C ASP A 93 -44.05 -28.53 -1.32
N GLU A 94 -44.01 -29.83 -1.57
CA GLU A 94 -42.84 -30.69 -1.30
C GLU A 94 -41.63 -30.28 -2.14
N ALA A 95 -41.84 -29.97 -3.43
CA ALA A 95 -40.79 -29.49 -4.31
C ALA A 95 -40.16 -28.19 -3.79
N ILE A 96 -40.99 -27.24 -3.33
CA ILE A 96 -40.54 -25.97 -2.73
C ILE A 96 -39.78 -26.22 -1.40
N LYS A 97 -40.26 -27.13 -0.56
CA LYS A 97 -39.58 -27.51 0.70
C LYS A 97 -38.21 -28.14 0.40
N HIS A 98 -38.13 -29.05 -0.57
CA HIS A 98 -36.88 -29.67 -1.00
C HIS A 98 -35.91 -28.66 -1.61
N SER A 99 -36.41 -27.76 -2.45
CA SER A 99 -35.61 -26.73 -3.11
C SER A 99 -35.00 -25.76 -2.09
N THR A 100 -35.78 -25.37 -1.08
CA THR A 100 -35.35 -24.53 0.04
C THR A 100 -34.30 -25.23 0.90
N LYS A 101 -34.51 -26.53 1.21
CA LYS A 101 -33.57 -27.33 2.01
C LYS A 101 -32.17 -27.38 1.39
N TRP A 102 -32.07 -27.52 0.07
CA TRP A 102 -30.79 -27.60 -0.64
C TRP A 102 -30.31 -26.26 -1.19
N LYS A 103 -31.01 -25.16 -0.89
CA LYS A 103 -30.72 -23.79 -1.38
C LYS A 103 -30.71 -23.64 -2.91
N VAL A 104 -31.32 -24.58 -3.62
CA VAL A 104 -31.48 -24.58 -5.09
C VAL A 104 -32.96 -24.40 -5.36
N THR A 105 -33.43 -23.16 -5.26
CA THR A 105 -34.85 -22.80 -5.41
C THR A 105 -35.14 -22.35 -6.85
N PRO A 106 -36.17 -22.90 -7.52
CA PRO A 106 -36.54 -22.46 -8.87
C PRO A 106 -36.97 -21.00 -8.85
N THR A 107 -36.72 -20.29 -9.94
CA THR A 107 -37.18 -18.91 -10.15
C THR A 107 -38.70 -18.88 -10.25
N PHE A 108 -39.32 -19.86 -10.91
CA PHE A 108 -40.76 -20.06 -10.88
C PHE A 108 -41.15 -21.52 -11.14
N ILE A 109 -42.38 -21.88 -10.76
CA ILE A 109 -43.02 -23.17 -11.05
C ILE A 109 -44.33 -22.89 -11.77
N TYR A 110 -44.65 -23.65 -12.81
CA TYR A 110 -45.95 -23.58 -13.48
C TYR A 110 -46.57 -24.95 -13.69
N SER A 111 -47.90 -25.04 -13.57
CA SER A 111 -48.64 -26.28 -13.76
C SER A 111 -48.85 -26.58 -15.25
N THR A 112 -48.68 -27.85 -15.65
CA THR A 112 -48.86 -28.24 -17.06
C THR A 112 -50.35 -28.38 -17.42
N PHE A 113 -50.70 -28.47 -18.71
CA PHE A 113 -52.09 -28.71 -19.13
C PHE A 113 -52.73 -29.96 -18.52
N SER A 114 -51.93 -31.00 -18.25
CA SER A 114 -52.39 -32.27 -17.68
C SER A 114 -52.39 -32.28 -16.15
N HIS A 115 -52.12 -31.15 -15.49
CA HIS A 115 -52.13 -31.03 -14.04
C HIS A 115 -53.54 -31.18 -13.45
N THR A 116 -53.67 -32.02 -12.43
CA THR A 116 -54.79 -32.07 -11.48
C THR A 116 -54.25 -32.20 -10.04
N GLU A 117 -55.08 -31.92 -9.03
CA GLU A 117 -54.65 -32.05 -7.63
C GLU A 117 -54.28 -33.49 -7.25
N GLU A 118 -54.98 -34.48 -7.82
CA GLU A 118 -54.69 -35.91 -7.61
C GLU A 118 -53.46 -36.39 -8.38
N LYS A 119 -53.16 -35.77 -9.53
CA LYS A 119 -51.99 -36.09 -10.37
C LYS A 119 -51.20 -34.81 -10.65
N PRO A 120 -50.41 -34.32 -9.67
CA PRO A 120 -49.65 -33.11 -9.83
C PRO A 120 -48.62 -33.25 -10.95
N LYS A 121 -48.75 -32.38 -11.96
CA LYS A 121 -47.79 -32.24 -13.05
C LYS A 121 -47.38 -30.80 -13.22
N PHE A 122 -46.09 -30.50 -13.15
CA PHE A 122 -45.60 -29.13 -13.17
C PHE A 122 -44.15 -29.07 -13.65
N ARG A 123 -43.71 -27.88 -14.01
CA ARG A 123 -42.32 -27.62 -14.40
C ARG A 123 -41.68 -26.65 -13.44
N MET A 124 -40.48 -26.99 -12.99
CA MET A 124 -39.64 -26.13 -12.16
C MET A 124 -38.65 -25.43 -13.07
N VAL A 125 -38.69 -24.11 -13.13
CA VAL A 125 -37.82 -23.30 -14.00
C VAL A 125 -36.77 -22.57 -13.16
N PHE A 126 -35.52 -22.74 -13.54
CA PHE A 126 -34.34 -22.16 -12.88
C PHE A 126 -33.67 -21.21 -13.87
N VAL A 127 -33.41 -19.97 -13.43
CA VAL A 127 -32.66 -18.99 -14.21
C VAL A 127 -31.28 -18.81 -13.58
N LEU A 128 -30.23 -18.92 -14.40
CA LEU A 128 -28.86 -18.72 -13.95
C LEU A 128 -28.43 -17.26 -14.03
N ASP A 129 -27.44 -16.90 -13.22
CA ASP A 129 -26.82 -15.56 -13.22
C ASP A 129 -25.79 -15.35 -14.35
N GLU A 130 -25.53 -16.38 -15.15
CA GLU A 130 -24.69 -16.38 -16.35
C GLU A 130 -25.30 -17.21 -17.50
N GLU A 131 -25.01 -16.83 -18.75
CA GLU A 131 -25.37 -17.62 -19.93
C GLU A 131 -24.31 -18.70 -20.20
N ILE A 132 -24.75 -19.95 -20.29
CA ILE A 132 -23.87 -21.10 -20.50
C ILE A 132 -23.73 -21.37 -21.98
N GLN A 133 -22.50 -21.31 -22.49
CA GLN A 133 -22.14 -21.58 -23.90
C GLN A 133 -21.37 -22.89 -24.08
N ASP A 134 -20.96 -23.52 -22.97
CA ASP A 134 -20.29 -24.82 -22.98
C ASP A 134 -21.30 -25.93 -22.67
N LEU A 135 -21.52 -26.81 -23.67
CA LEU A 135 -22.49 -27.90 -23.58
C LEU A 135 -22.19 -28.86 -22.41
N ARG A 136 -20.91 -29.03 -22.04
CA ARG A 136 -20.51 -29.88 -20.92
C ARG A 136 -21.01 -29.30 -19.60
N VAL A 137 -20.84 -27.99 -19.42
CA VAL A 137 -21.33 -27.26 -18.23
C VAL A 137 -22.85 -27.31 -18.17
N ARG A 138 -23.54 -27.15 -19.31
CA ARG A 138 -24.99 -27.34 -19.41
C ARG A 138 -25.41 -28.73 -18.92
N ASN A 139 -24.71 -29.78 -19.34
CA ASN A 139 -25.00 -31.16 -18.93
C ASN A 139 -24.73 -31.40 -17.43
N VAL A 140 -23.69 -30.78 -16.88
CA VAL A 140 -23.43 -30.77 -15.43
C VAL A 140 -24.62 -30.18 -14.67
N ILE A 141 -25.11 -29.02 -15.08
CA ILE A 141 -26.24 -28.33 -14.44
C ILE A 141 -27.50 -29.20 -14.51
N GLN A 142 -27.83 -29.73 -15.69
CA GLN A 142 -29.02 -30.57 -15.87
C GLN A 142 -28.95 -31.86 -15.04
N THR A 143 -27.77 -32.50 -15.00
CA THR A 143 -27.52 -33.69 -14.17
C THR A 143 -27.62 -33.35 -12.68
N ALA A 144 -27.12 -32.20 -12.26
CA ALA A 144 -27.19 -31.73 -10.88
C ALA A 144 -28.64 -31.46 -10.43
N LEU A 145 -29.43 -30.76 -11.26
CA LEU A 145 -30.85 -30.52 -10.99
C LEU A 145 -31.65 -31.83 -10.92
N THR A 146 -31.40 -32.78 -11.82
CA THR A 146 -32.02 -34.12 -11.79
C THR A 146 -31.60 -34.92 -10.55
N THR A 147 -30.35 -34.77 -10.12
CA THR A 147 -29.84 -35.38 -8.88
C THR A 147 -30.53 -34.80 -7.65
N LEU A 148 -30.81 -33.49 -7.65
CA LEU A 148 -31.54 -32.82 -6.57
C LEU A 148 -33.01 -33.19 -6.53
N PHE A 149 -33.64 -33.42 -7.69
CA PHE A 149 -35.06 -33.76 -7.82
C PHE A 149 -35.28 -35.06 -8.62
N PRO A 150 -35.09 -36.25 -8.03
CA PRO A 150 -35.11 -37.53 -8.75
C PRO A 150 -36.47 -37.92 -9.36
N SER A 151 -37.55 -37.26 -8.93
CA SER A 151 -38.91 -37.44 -9.49
C SER A 151 -39.09 -36.75 -10.86
N SER A 152 -38.08 -36.03 -11.35
CA SER A 152 -38.10 -35.47 -12.69
C SER A 152 -37.93 -36.54 -13.76
N ASP A 153 -38.39 -36.24 -14.97
CA ASP A 153 -38.17 -37.10 -16.14
C ASP A 153 -36.68 -37.43 -16.34
N LYS A 154 -36.38 -38.73 -16.45
CA LYS A 154 -35.01 -39.26 -16.56
C LYS A 154 -34.35 -38.95 -17.90
N ASN A 155 -35.13 -38.56 -18.92
CA ASN A 155 -34.65 -38.15 -20.23
C ASN A 155 -34.48 -36.62 -20.36
N ALA A 156 -34.20 -35.92 -19.26
CA ALA A 156 -34.07 -34.46 -19.23
C ALA A 156 -32.75 -33.90 -19.83
N ASN A 157 -31.82 -34.76 -20.26
CA ASN A 157 -30.51 -34.34 -20.78
C ASN A 157 -30.52 -33.82 -22.23
N ASP A 158 -31.66 -33.86 -22.93
CA ASP A 158 -31.76 -33.28 -24.28
C ASP A 158 -31.73 -31.73 -24.23
N ALA A 159 -30.66 -31.12 -24.77
CA ALA A 159 -30.51 -29.66 -24.83
C ALA A 159 -31.46 -29.01 -25.84
N ALA A 160 -31.98 -29.81 -26.78
CA ALA A 160 -32.96 -29.41 -27.78
C ALA A 160 -34.42 -29.51 -27.27
N ARG A 161 -34.67 -29.94 -26.02
CA ARG A 161 -36.01 -30.29 -25.53
C ARG A 161 -37.00 -29.11 -25.58
N ILE A 162 -38.17 -29.37 -26.15
CA ILE A 162 -39.32 -28.45 -26.14
C ILE A 162 -40.07 -28.60 -24.82
N LEU A 163 -40.35 -27.47 -24.19
CA LEU A 163 -41.22 -27.35 -23.01
C LEU A 163 -42.54 -26.71 -23.45
N PHE A 164 -43.63 -27.44 -23.28
CA PHE A 164 -44.95 -26.92 -23.61
C PHE A 164 -45.41 -25.88 -22.58
N GLY A 165 -46.30 -24.98 -22.99
CA GLY A 165 -47.01 -24.10 -22.06
C GLY A 165 -47.85 -24.87 -21.03
N GLY A 166 -48.45 -24.11 -20.12
CA GLY A 166 -49.22 -24.63 -19.01
C GLY A 166 -50.39 -23.75 -18.60
N LYS A 167 -50.97 -24.05 -17.43
CA LYS A 167 -52.17 -23.39 -16.94
C LYS A 167 -51.86 -22.07 -16.24
N LYS A 168 -51.07 -22.11 -15.17
CA LYS A 168 -50.77 -20.95 -14.32
C LYS A 168 -49.43 -21.10 -13.60
N ILE A 169 -48.92 -19.97 -13.11
CA ILE A 169 -47.78 -19.92 -12.20
C ILE A 169 -48.23 -20.37 -10.80
N GLU A 170 -47.51 -21.30 -10.21
CA GLU A 170 -47.78 -21.90 -8.88
C GLU A 170 -46.82 -21.39 -7.81
N PHE A 171 -45.63 -20.92 -8.20
CA PHE A 171 -44.61 -20.40 -7.29
C PHE A 171 -43.69 -19.42 -8.03
N VAL A 172 -43.22 -18.39 -7.33
CA VAL A 172 -42.24 -17.42 -7.82
C VAL A 172 -41.23 -17.12 -6.72
N ASN A 173 -39.96 -17.03 -7.11
CA ASN A 173 -38.86 -16.65 -6.25
C ASN A 173 -37.98 -15.63 -6.97
N GLN A 174 -37.72 -14.50 -6.31
CA GLN A 174 -36.88 -13.44 -6.85
C GLN A 174 -35.39 -13.72 -6.60
N ARG A 175 -34.89 -14.85 -7.13
CA ARG A 175 -33.47 -15.21 -7.08
C ARG A 175 -33.05 -15.98 -8.33
N VAL A 176 -31.87 -15.66 -8.84
CA VAL A 176 -31.11 -16.46 -9.82
C VAL A 176 -30.06 -17.31 -9.12
N LEU A 177 -29.64 -18.40 -9.76
CA LEU A 177 -28.65 -19.34 -9.22
C LEU A 177 -27.34 -19.27 -9.98
N SER A 178 -26.22 -19.46 -9.29
CA SER A 178 -24.95 -19.74 -9.95
C SER A 178 -24.78 -21.23 -10.20
N VAL A 179 -23.87 -21.61 -11.10
CA VAL A 179 -23.48 -23.02 -11.30
C VAL A 179 -22.97 -23.65 -9.99
N LEU A 180 -22.26 -22.86 -9.18
CA LEU A 180 -21.72 -23.33 -7.90
C LEU A 180 -22.81 -23.55 -6.85
N ASP A 181 -23.83 -22.69 -6.76
CA ASP A 181 -24.97 -22.90 -5.84
C ASP A 181 -25.62 -24.27 -6.08
N ILE A 182 -25.77 -24.66 -7.36
CA ILE A 182 -26.37 -25.94 -7.77
C ILE A 182 -25.47 -27.11 -7.36
N LEU A 183 -24.17 -27.02 -7.61
CA LEU A 183 -23.20 -28.06 -7.26
C LEU A 183 -23.05 -28.22 -5.74
N ASP A 184 -23.04 -27.12 -4.98
CA ASP A 184 -23.03 -27.14 -3.52
C ASP A 184 -24.28 -27.81 -2.97
N GLY A 185 -25.46 -27.54 -3.56
CA GLY A 185 -26.71 -28.22 -3.22
C GLY A 185 -26.61 -29.74 -3.42
N VAL A 186 -26.03 -30.20 -4.54
CA VAL A 186 -25.80 -31.65 -4.78
C VAL A 186 -24.86 -32.24 -3.75
N VAL A 187 -23.76 -31.55 -3.44
CA VAL A 187 -22.79 -32.01 -2.44
C VAL A 187 -23.46 -32.15 -1.08
N GLN A 188 -24.25 -31.17 -0.66
CA GLN A 188 -25.02 -31.24 0.59
C GLN A 188 -25.98 -32.43 0.57
N LYS A 189 -26.78 -32.60 -0.48
CA LYS A 189 -27.73 -33.71 -0.60
C LYS A 189 -27.05 -35.07 -0.50
N ILE A 190 -25.98 -35.30 -1.25
CA ILE A 190 -25.27 -36.57 -1.27
C ILE A 190 -24.59 -36.84 0.07
N LYS A 191 -23.98 -35.83 0.69
CA LYS A 191 -23.24 -36.01 1.96
C LYS A 191 -24.16 -36.17 3.17
N SER A 192 -25.41 -35.70 3.10
CA SER A 192 -26.43 -35.96 4.13
C SER A 192 -27.07 -37.35 4.03
N GLY A 193 -26.82 -38.12 2.97
CA GLY A 193 -27.38 -39.46 2.76
C GLY A 193 -26.48 -40.61 3.24
N SER A 194 -26.91 -41.85 2.99
CA SER A 194 -26.08 -43.04 3.13
C SER A 194 -25.26 -43.30 1.85
N ASN A 195 -24.17 -44.08 1.92
CA ASN A 195 -23.33 -44.43 0.77
C ASN A 195 -22.72 -43.22 0.01
N THR A 196 -22.38 -42.15 0.75
CA THR A 196 -21.97 -40.85 0.19
C THR A 196 -20.83 -40.92 -0.84
N THR A 197 -19.84 -41.81 -0.64
CA THR A 197 -18.72 -42.00 -1.58
C THR A 197 -19.18 -42.58 -2.92
N ARG A 198 -20.06 -43.59 -2.89
CA ARG A 198 -20.57 -44.25 -4.09
C ARG A 198 -21.44 -43.29 -4.89
N GLU A 199 -22.38 -42.61 -4.22
CA GLU A 199 -23.28 -41.66 -4.89
C GLU A 199 -22.53 -40.45 -5.43
N MET A 200 -21.50 -39.96 -4.74
CA MET A 200 -20.66 -38.88 -5.26
C MET A 200 -19.90 -39.30 -6.54
N LYS A 201 -19.29 -40.49 -6.54
CA LYS A 201 -18.63 -41.03 -7.74
C LYS A 201 -19.61 -41.21 -8.90
N LYS A 202 -20.83 -41.68 -8.61
CA LYS A 202 -21.89 -41.83 -9.59
C LYS A 202 -22.30 -40.47 -10.19
N PHE A 203 -22.45 -39.45 -9.36
CA PHE A 203 -22.74 -38.09 -9.82
C PHE A 203 -21.61 -37.51 -10.69
N CYS A 204 -20.35 -37.62 -10.25
CA CYS A 204 -19.21 -37.15 -11.03
C CYS A 204 -19.14 -37.87 -12.39
N LYS A 205 -19.31 -39.20 -12.43
CA LYS A 205 -19.36 -39.97 -13.68
C LYS A 205 -20.50 -39.50 -14.59
N ALA A 206 -21.70 -39.33 -14.05
CA ALA A 206 -22.88 -38.93 -14.82
C ALA A 206 -22.79 -37.49 -15.37
N SER A 207 -22.12 -36.60 -14.64
CA SER A 207 -21.96 -35.19 -15.03
C SER A 207 -20.70 -34.93 -15.88
N GLY A 208 -19.78 -35.90 -15.97
CA GLY A 208 -18.49 -35.75 -16.63
C GLY A 208 -17.42 -34.99 -15.81
N LEU A 209 -17.75 -34.56 -14.59
CA LEU A 209 -16.80 -33.90 -13.70
C LEU A 209 -15.78 -34.89 -13.14
N ALA A 210 -14.53 -34.46 -13.03
CA ALA A 210 -13.52 -35.20 -12.30
C ALA A 210 -13.89 -35.28 -10.81
N CYS A 211 -13.64 -36.43 -10.18
CA CYS A 211 -13.82 -36.59 -8.74
C CYS A 211 -12.48 -36.35 -8.03
N TYR A 212 -12.40 -35.30 -7.21
CA TYR A 212 -11.19 -34.93 -6.47
C TYR A 212 -11.46 -34.96 -4.96
N LYS A 213 -10.65 -35.72 -4.21
CA LYS A 213 -10.75 -35.87 -2.74
C LYS A 213 -12.16 -36.20 -2.20
N GLY A 214 -12.97 -36.87 -3.03
CA GLY A 214 -14.35 -37.29 -2.71
C GLY A 214 -15.42 -36.22 -2.90
N TYR A 215 -15.15 -35.23 -3.76
CA TYR A 215 -16.03 -34.14 -4.20
C TYR A 215 -15.94 -33.99 -5.74
N PRO A 216 -16.92 -33.32 -6.39
CA PRO A 216 -16.78 -32.92 -7.78
C PRO A 216 -15.69 -31.84 -7.87
N HIS A 217 -14.85 -31.89 -8.90
CA HIS A 217 -13.71 -31.00 -9.01
C HIS A 217 -14.13 -29.64 -9.60
N TYR A 218 -14.49 -28.73 -8.70
CA TYR A 218 -14.75 -27.33 -9.01
C TYR A 218 -14.22 -26.43 -7.90
N LYS A 219 -13.88 -25.19 -8.25
CA LYS A 219 -13.36 -24.22 -7.28
C LYS A 219 -13.72 -22.80 -7.69
N LYS A 220 -14.19 -22.03 -6.71
CA LYS A 220 -14.27 -20.57 -6.80
C LYS A 220 -12.90 -19.97 -6.52
N VAL A 221 -12.42 -19.09 -7.39
CA VAL A 221 -11.06 -18.52 -7.36
C VAL A 221 -11.05 -17.03 -7.66
N GLU A 222 -9.98 -16.36 -7.28
CA GLU A 222 -9.67 -15.01 -7.75
C GLU A 222 -9.09 -15.06 -9.17
N GLU A 223 -9.20 -13.98 -9.93
CA GLU A 223 -8.77 -13.95 -11.35
C GLU A 223 -7.29 -14.30 -11.55
N LYS A 224 -6.44 -13.85 -10.62
CA LYS A 224 -5.00 -14.17 -10.59
C LYS A 224 -4.67 -15.62 -10.24
N ASP A 225 -5.61 -16.33 -9.60
CA ASP A 225 -5.44 -17.72 -9.13
C ASP A 225 -6.10 -18.71 -10.11
N ILE A 226 -6.56 -18.24 -11.27
CA ILE A 226 -7.13 -19.10 -12.30
C ILE A 226 -6.01 -19.99 -12.86
N PRO A 227 -6.19 -21.33 -12.90
CA PRO A 227 -5.19 -22.22 -13.45
C PRO A 227 -4.94 -21.93 -14.94
N GLU A 228 -3.67 -21.83 -15.31
CA GLU A 228 -3.24 -21.76 -16.71
C GLU A 228 -3.40 -23.14 -17.37
N GLY A 229 -4.60 -23.45 -17.84
CA GLY A 229 -4.89 -24.70 -18.52
C GLY A 229 -4.71 -24.58 -20.04
N LYS A 230 -3.83 -25.40 -20.63
CA LYS A 230 -3.88 -25.78 -22.05
C LYS A 230 -4.49 -27.18 -22.16
N GLY A 231 -5.79 -27.29 -22.42
CA GLY A 231 -6.45 -28.57 -22.70
C GLY A 231 -7.98 -28.55 -22.62
N ASN A 232 -8.62 -29.52 -23.30
CA ASN A 232 -10.09 -29.70 -23.35
C ASN A 232 -10.72 -30.15 -22.02
N THR A 233 -9.99 -30.26 -20.91
CA THR A 233 -10.53 -30.76 -19.61
C THR A 233 -10.90 -29.65 -18.63
N LEU A 234 -10.53 -28.41 -18.89
CA LEU A 234 -10.79 -27.28 -17.99
C LEU A 234 -11.88 -26.37 -18.59
N PHE A 235 -12.84 -25.97 -17.76
CA PHE A 235 -13.73 -24.85 -18.04
C PHE A 235 -13.46 -23.75 -17.03
N VAL A 236 -13.37 -22.51 -17.49
CA VAL A 236 -13.15 -21.33 -16.65
C VAL A 236 -14.22 -20.29 -16.99
N SER A 237 -14.98 -19.85 -15.98
CA SER A 237 -15.86 -18.69 -16.09
C SER A 237 -15.15 -17.47 -15.49
N LYS A 238 -14.85 -16.45 -16.31
CA LYS A 238 -14.13 -15.21 -15.89
C LYS A 238 -15.04 -13.98 -15.81
N THR A 239 -16.08 -13.92 -16.63
CA THR A 239 -16.96 -12.75 -16.79
C THR A 239 -18.40 -13.22 -16.93
N LYS A 240 -19.38 -12.42 -16.47
CA LYS A 240 -20.74 -12.56 -17.00
C LYS A 240 -20.64 -12.28 -18.49
N ASN A 241 -21.01 -13.23 -19.35
CA ASN A 241 -21.22 -12.97 -20.78
C ASN A 241 -22.43 -12.02 -20.95
N ARG A 242 -22.26 -10.74 -20.58
CA ARG A 242 -23.20 -9.67 -20.89
C ARG A 242 -22.77 -9.02 -22.20
N THR A 243 -23.68 -9.01 -23.15
CA THR A 243 -23.72 -8.04 -24.25
C THR A 243 -23.47 -6.62 -23.69
N ASN A 244 -22.41 -5.96 -24.19
CA ASN A 244 -21.95 -4.55 -24.06
C ASN A 244 -22.55 -3.69 -22.90
N THR A 245 -21.77 -3.00 -22.05
CA THR A 245 -20.84 -1.91 -22.39
C THR A 245 -19.87 -1.57 -21.24
N ILE A 246 -18.78 -0.91 -21.63
CA ILE A 246 -17.63 -0.35 -20.90
C ILE A 246 -18.01 0.63 -19.77
N ASN A 247 -17.34 0.56 -18.60
CA ASN A 247 -16.56 1.67 -18.03
C ASN A 247 -15.75 1.26 -16.78
N TYR A 248 -14.47 1.66 -16.81
CA TYR A 248 -13.56 1.72 -15.68
C TYR A 248 -13.97 2.82 -14.69
N TYR A 249 -13.49 2.69 -13.44
CA TYR A 249 -13.65 3.58 -12.27
C TYR A 249 -15.01 3.53 -11.55
N SER A 250 -15.15 2.51 -10.72
CA SER A 250 -16.01 2.52 -9.53
C SER A 250 -15.43 1.54 -8.51
N THR A 251 -15.04 2.05 -7.34
CA THR A 251 -14.58 1.30 -6.15
C THR A 251 -15.70 0.50 -5.47
N ARG A 252 -16.72 0.08 -6.21
CA ARG A 252 -17.77 -0.85 -5.75
C ARG A 252 -18.51 -1.43 -6.94
N VAL A 253 -17.86 -2.34 -7.65
CA VAL A 253 -18.63 -3.31 -8.44
C VAL A 253 -19.21 -4.28 -7.41
N LYS A 254 -20.54 -4.28 -7.23
CA LYS A 254 -21.23 -5.48 -6.72
C LYS A 254 -20.90 -6.59 -7.72
N ASN A 255 -19.76 -7.26 -7.53
CA ASN A 255 -19.35 -8.41 -8.33
C ASN A 255 -20.36 -9.51 -8.07
N SER A 256 -21.41 -9.51 -8.89
CA SER A 256 -22.44 -10.55 -8.85
C SER A 256 -21.96 -11.85 -9.49
N HIS A 257 -20.72 -11.90 -10.01
CA HIS A 257 -20.07 -13.08 -10.56
C HIS A 257 -18.68 -13.23 -9.97
N PHE A 258 -18.34 -14.43 -9.50
CA PHE A 258 -17.00 -14.77 -9.05
C PHE A 258 -16.36 -15.74 -10.03
N PRO A 259 -15.09 -15.55 -10.41
CA PRO A 259 -14.42 -16.51 -11.25
C PRO A 259 -14.42 -17.90 -10.63
N TYR A 260 -14.67 -18.91 -11.45
CA TYR A 260 -14.62 -20.30 -11.03
C TYR A 260 -14.15 -21.19 -12.17
N TYR A 261 -13.69 -22.39 -11.83
CA TYR A 261 -13.38 -23.42 -12.80
C TYR A 261 -14.02 -24.76 -12.47
N LEU A 262 -14.27 -25.54 -13.52
CA LEU A 262 -14.71 -26.93 -13.48
C LEU A 262 -13.66 -27.80 -14.17
N VAL A 263 -13.36 -28.96 -13.60
CA VAL A 263 -12.43 -29.93 -14.20
C VAL A 263 -13.22 -31.17 -14.63
N PHE A 264 -13.12 -31.48 -15.93
CA PHE A 264 -13.73 -32.63 -16.58
C PHE A 264 -12.73 -33.78 -16.71
N THR A 265 -13.23 -35.02 -16.78
CA THR A 265 -12.38 -36.19 -17.06
C THR A 265 -11.91 -36.20 -18.52
N LYS A 266 -10.66 -36.66 -18.76
CA LYS A 266 -10.04 -36.72 -20.09
C LYS A 266 -10.88 -37.50 -21.11
N ASP A 267 -11.58 -38.55 -20.68
CA ASP A 267 -12.29 -39.50 -21.55
C ASP A 267 -13.79 -39.21 -21.72
N SER A 268 -14.20 -37.94 -21.65
CA SER A 268 -15.59 -37.54 -21.94
C SER A 268 -16.00 -37.77 -23.42
N PHE A 269 -15.22 -38.53 -24.19
CA PHE A 269 -15.24 -38.60 -25.65
C PHE A 269 -15.12 -40.01 -26.27
N GLN A 270 -15.15 -41.13 -25.53
CA GLN A 270 -15.27 -42.45 -26.16
C GLN A 270 -16.23 -43.38 -25.41
N GLU A 271 -17.22 -43.90 -26.16
CA GLU A 271 -17.99 -45.09 -25.79
C GLU A 271 -17.03 -46.29 -25.81
N ASP A 272 -16.51 -46.69 -24.65
CA ASP A 272 -16.08 -48.07 -24.46
C ASP A 272 -16.07 -48.47 -22.98
N ASP A 273 -16.74 -49.59 -22.69
CA ASP A 273 -16.91 -50.17 -21.36
C ASP A 273 -15.64 -50.95 -20.97
N SER A 274 -14.55 -50.27 -20.68
CA SER A 274 -13.52 -50.79 -19.79
C SER A 274 -12.58 -49.68 -19.31
N TYR A 275 -12.10 -49.84 -18.08
CA TYR A 275 -10.96 -49.15 -17.47
C TYR A 275 -11.22 -47.99 -16.48
N SER A 276 -10.32 -47.96 -15.50
CA SER A 276 -10.28 -47.10 -14.32
C SER A 276 -9.79 -45.69 -14.63
N PRO A 277 -10.40 -44.62 -14.07
CA PRO A 277 -10.04 -43.25 -14.42
C PRO A 277 -8.69 -42.87 -13.80
N GLU A 278 -7.70 -42.57 -14.65
CA GLU A 278 -6.52 -41.81 -14.25
C GLU A 278 -6.92 -40.35 -14.02
N THR A 279 -6.74 -39.91 -12.77
CA THR A 279 -6.88 -38.52 -12.38
C THR A 279 -5.81 -37.68 -13.07
N SER A 280 -6.21 -36.80 -14.00
CA SER A 280 -5.36 -35.66 -14.36
C SER A 280 -5.27 -34.74 -13.13
N SER A 281 -4.24 -34.92 -12.31
CA SER A 281 -3.92 -33.96 -11.27
C SER A 281 -3.45 -32.67 -11.95
N LEU A 282 -4.28 -31.62 -11.87
CA LEU A 282 -3.69 -30.32 -11.63
C LEU A 282 -2.93 -30.49 -10.31
N ASP A 283 -1.60 -30.49 -10.35
CA ASP A 283 -0.77 -30.60 -9.15
C ASP A 283 -1.00 -29.34 -8.30
N GLU A 284 -2.08 -29.34 -7.51
CA GLU A 284 -2.35 -28.27 -6.56
C GLU A 284 -1.38 -28.42 -5.38
N PRO A 285 -0.49 -27.43 -5.16
CA PRO A 285 0.47 -27.51 -4.06
C PRO A 285 -0.24 -27.55 -2.72
N GLU A 286 0.24 -28.40 -1.79
CA GLU A 286 -0.25 -28.37 -0.41
C GLU A 286 0.07 -27.00 0.23
N VAL A 287 -0.96 -26.23 0.56
CA VAL A 287 -0.79 -24.93 1.23
C VAL A 287 -0.53 -25.18 2.71
N LYS A 288 0.67 -24.81 3.18
CA LYS A 288 1.02 -24.85 4.61
C LYS A 288 0.26 -23.75 5.35
N GLN A 289 -0.36 -24.11 6.47
CA GLN A 289 -1.05 -23.14 7.33
C GLN A 289 -0.08 -22.10 7.90
N ILE A 290 -0.57 -20.88 8.07
CA ILE A 290 0.16 -19.78 8.69
C ILE A 290 0.26 -20.06 10.19
N ARG A 291 1.49 -20.21 10.68
CA ARG A 291 1.81 -20.40 12.10
C ARG A 291 1.87 -19.08 12.85
N ASN A 292 1.74 -19.14 14.18
CA ASN A 292 1.87 -18.01 15.11
C ASN A 292 1.04 -16.80 14.63
N PHE A 293 -0.25 -17.02 14.37
CA PHE A 293 -1.15 -15.97 13.93
C PHE A 293 -1.73 -15.23 15.15
N PRO A 294 -1.64 -13.89 15.21
CA PRO A 294 -2.08 -13.10 16.35
C PRO A 294 -3.61 -12.88 16.30
N PHE A 295 -4.39 -13.84 16.81
CA PHE A 295 -5.85 -13.74 16.84
C PHE A 295 -6.36 -12.50 17.59
N ASP A 296 -5.67 -12.05 18.63
CA ASP A 296 -6.03 -10.82 19.36
C ASP A 296 -5.96 -9.58 18.46
N ASN A 297 -4.96 -9.51 17.57
CA ASN A 297 -4.86 -8.44 16.60
C ASN A 297 -6.01 -8.50 15.59
N LEU A 298 -6.37 -9.71 15.15
CA LEU A 298 -7.52 -9.91 14.26
C LEU A 298 -8.83 -9.45 14.94
N GLN A 299 -9.06 -9.80 16.20
CA GLN A 299 -10.23 -9.38 16.95
C GLN A 299 -10.31 -7.85 17.14
N LYS A 300 -9.17 -7.19 17.36
CA LYS A 300 -9.11 -5.73 17.43
C LYS A 300 -9.44 -5.07 16.08
N ARG A 301 -8.97 -5.63 14.97
CA ARG A 301 -8.96 -4.97 13.65
C ARG A 301 -10.03 -5.42 12.66
N CYS A 302 -10.70 -6.55 12.89
CA CYS A 302 -11.75 -7.07 12.02
C CYS A 302 -13.09 -7.11 12.75
N LYS A 303 -13.98 -6.17 12.43
CA LYS A 303 -15.33 -6.07 13.01
C LYS A 303 -16.13 -7.35 12.77
N LEU A 304 -16.11 -7.89 11.55
CA LEU A 304 -16.80 -9.13 11.19
C LEU A 304 -16.37 -10.33 12.06
N TYR A 305 -15.06 -10.52 12.23
CA TYR A 305 -14.54 -11.59 13.07
C TYR A 305 -14.93 -11.39 14.54
N ARG A 306 -14.74 -10.18 15.08
CA ARG A 306 -15.06 -9.84 16.47
C ARG A 306 -16.54 -10.03 16.79
N GLU A 307 -17.43 -9.53 15.96
CA GLU A 307 -18.88 -9.62 16.17
C GLU A 307 -19.42 -11.01 15.87
N GLY A 308 -18.83 -11.72 14.90
CA GLY A 308 -19.15 -13.11 14.59
C GLY A 308 -18.82 -14.05 15.76
N ILE A 309 -17.60 -13.96 16.30
CA ILE A 309 -17.16 -14.87 17.38
C ILE A 309 -17.83 -14.58 18.73
N SER A 310 -18.15 -13.31 18.99
CA SER A 310 -18.89 -12.90 20.20
C SER A 310 -20.41 -13.10 20.10
N GLY A 311 -20.90 -13.48 18.91
CA GLY A 311 -22.32 -13.66 18.68
C GLY A 311 -23.12 -12.35 18.65
N HIS A 312 -22.51 -11.19 18.39
CA HIS A 312 -23.24 -9.91 18.20
C HIS A 312 -23.76 -9.73 16.77
N TYR A 313 -23.14 -10.38 15.77
CA TYR A 313 -23.58 -10.35 14.38
C TYR A 313 -23.97 -11.74 13.86
N TRP A 314 -25.02 -11.80 13.02
CA TRP A 314 -25.46 -13.03 12.36
C TRP A 314 -24.76 -13.20 11.00
N LEU A 315 -23.86 -14.18 10.93
CA LEU A 315 -23.15 -14.56 9.73
C LEU A 315 -24.07 -15.33 8.78
N TYR A 316 -24.38 -14.71 7.65
CA TYR A 316 -25.00 -15.37 6.51
C TYR A 316 -23.99 -16.27 5.79
N HIS A 317 -24.50 -17.12 4.89
CA HIS A 317 -23.69 -18.18 4.28
C HIS A 317 -22.41 -17.67 3.59
N ASN A 318 -22.50 -16.58 2.81
CA ASN A 318 -21.34 -16.00 2.12
C ASN A 318 -20.29 -15.43 3.09
N GLU A 319 -20.73 -14.82 4.19
CA GLU A 319 -19.85 -14.25 5.22
C GLU A 319 -19.15 -15.37 6.00
N MET A 320 -19.89 -16.43 6.34
CA MET A 320 -19.31 -17.62 6.98
C MET A 320 -18.33 -18.33 6.06
N PHE A 321 -18.64 -18.45 4.77
CA PHE A 321 -17.73 -18.99 3.75
C PHE A 321 -16.44 -18.18 3.70
N GLY A 322 -16.52 -16.85 3.57
CA GLY A 322 -15.35 -15.96 3.55
C GLY A 322 -14.52 -16.01 4.84
N LEU A 323 -15.17 -16.12 5.99
CA LEU A 323 -14.50 -16.32 7.28
C LEU A 323 -13.77 -17.67 7.33
N MET A 324 -14.42 -18.75 6.89
CA MET A 324 -13.82 -20.08 6.88
C MET A 324 -12.64 -20.21 5.91
N THR A 325 -12.74 -19.67 4.69
CA THR A 325 -11.64 -19.72 3.70
C THR A 325 -10.39 -19.04 4.23
N ASN A 326 -10.54 -17.94 4.97
CA ASN A 326 -9.43 -17.26 5.63
C ASN A 326 -8.88 -18.06 6.84
N LEU A 327 -9.74 -18.45 7.79
CA LEU A 327 -9.28 -19.06 9.03
C LEU A 327 -8.74 -20.50 8.87
N ILE A 328 -9.21 -21.26 7.89
CA ILE A 328 -8.68 -22.62 7.64
C ILE A 328 -7.21 -22.58 7.18
N ASN A 329 -6.77 -21.48 6.58
CA ASN A 329 -5.38 -21.26 6.17
C ASN A 329 -4.47 -20.85 7.35
N VAL A 330 -4.99 -20.79 8.58
CA VAL A 330 -4.29 -20.36 9.79
C VAL A 330 -4.29 -21.46 10.85
N GLU A 331 -3.14 -21.69 11.49
CA GLU A 331 -3.03 -22.62 12.62
C GLU A 331 -3.91 -22.17 13.79
N GLY A 332 -4.73 -23.08 14.33
CA GLY A 332 -5.74 -22.75 15.36
C GLY A 332 -7.03 -22.12 14.83
N GLY A 333 -7.09 -21.73 13.55
CA GLY A 333 -8.28 -21.08 12.96
C GLY A 333 -9.52 -21.98 12.93
N LYS A 334 -9.35 -23.31 12.81
CA LYS A 334 -10.45 -24.28 12.94
C LYS A 334 -11.14 -24.17 14.31
N SER A 335 -10.38 -24.01 15.39
CA SER A 335 -10.94 -23.85 16.73
C SER A 335 -11.76 -22.57 16.82
N LYS A 336 -11.29 -21.47 16.22
CA LYS A 336 -12.03 -20.19 16.14
C LYS A 336 -13.32 -20.26 15.33
N ILE A 337 -13.33 -21.05 14.25
CA ILE A 337 -14.57 -21.35 13.51
C ILE A 337 -15.56 -22.09 14.42
N VAL A 338 -15.11 -23.12 15.14
CA VAL A 338 -15.98 -23.88 16.05
C VAL A 338 -16.51 -23.02 17.19
N GLU A 339 -15.68 -22.16 17.78
CA GLU A 339 -16.10 -21.14 18.75
C GLU A 339 -17.20 -20.24 18.17
N THR A 340 -17.02 -19.77 16.93
CA THR A 340 -18.02 -18.95 16.22
C THR A 340 -19.34 -19.69 16.02
N ILE A 341 -19.31 -20.96 15.60
CA ILE A 341 -20.53 -21.79 15.43
C ILE A 341 -21.25 -21.98 16.76
N ASN A 342 -20.51 -22.12 17.86
CA ASN A 342 -21.08 -22.32 19.19
C ASN A 342 -21.52 -21.01 19.88
N SER A 343 -21.22 -19.84 19.29
CA SER A 343 -21.55 -18.53 19.87
C SER A 343 -23.05 -18.23 19.90
N ARG A 344 -23.86 -18.91 19.07
CA ARG A 344 -25.31 -18.72 18.95
C ARG A 344 -26.03 -20.05 18.84
N LYS A 345 -27.20 -20.18 19.48
CA LYS A 345 -28.02 -21.41 19.42
C LYS A 345 -28.54 -21.67 18.01
N GLU A 346 -28.86 -20.61 17.28
CA GLU A 346 -29.41 -20.64 15.93
C GLU A 346 -28.40 -21.18 14.89
N TYR A 347 -27.10 -21.04 15.15
CA TYR A 347 -26.06 -21.68 14.32
C TYR A 347 -25.99 -23.20 14.51
N LEU A 348 -26.45 -23.73 15.65
CA LEU A 348 -26.46 -25.18 15.87
C LEU A 348 -27.35 -25.88 14.84
N ALA A 349 -28.43 -25.24 14.40
CA ALA A 349 -29.30 -25.73 13.33
C ALA A 349 -28.57 -25.83 11.97
N LYS A 350 -27.47 -25.09 11.78
CA LYS A 350 -26.63 -25.10 10.56
C LYS A 350 -25.28 -25.79 10.74
N LYS A 351 -25.02 -26.37 11.92
CA LYS A 351 -23.71 -26.93 12.29
C LYS A 351 -23.24 -28.01 11.32
N GLU A 352 -24.14 -28.90 10.90
CA GLU A 352 -23.81 -29.95 9.92
C GLU A 352 -23.46 -29.37 8.56
N GLU A 353 -24.28 -28.45 8.05
CA GLU A 353 -24.06 -27.73 6.78
C GLU A 353 -22.69 -27.03 6.78
N TRP A 354 -22.41 -26.26 7.83
CA TRP A 354 -21.17 -25.51 7.96
C TRP A 354 -19.95 -26.41 8.19
N SER A 355 -20.13 -27.55 8.86
CA SER A 355 -19.06 -28.54 8.99
C SER A 355 -18.73 -29.20 7.64
N LEU A 356 -19.73 -29.44 6.78
CA LEU A 356 -19.51 -29.92 5.42
C LEU A 356 -18.78 -28.87 4.58
N MET A 357 -19.22 -27.61 4.63
CA MET A 357 -18.56 -26.49 3.95
C MET A 357 -17.10 -26.35 4.38
N MET A 358 -16.82 -26.36 5.69
CA MET A 358 -15.45 -26.31 6.23
C MET A 358 -14.57 -27.46 5.68
N ASN A 359 -15.11 -28.68 5.62
CA ASN A 359 -14.39 -29.84 5.10
C ASN A 359 -14.12 -29.75 3.59
N GLN A 360 -15.07 -29.21 2.83
CA GLN A 360 -14.93 -28.96 1.40
C GLN A 360 -13.85 -27.91 1.14
N ILE A 361 -13.89 -26.76 1.84
CA ILE A 361 -12.88 -25.69 1.74
C ILE A 361 -11.47 -26.25 1.99
N LYS A 362 -11.30 -27.05 3.05
CA LYS A 362 -10.01 -27.68 3.39
C LYS A 362 -9.54 -28.66 2.31
N LYS A 363 -10.42 -29.54 1.82
CA LYS A 363 -10.03 -30.58 0.84
C LYS A 363 -9.72 -30.00 -0.52
N MET A 364 -10.49 -29.01 -0.96
CA MET A 364 -10.33 -28.31 -2.23
C MET A 364 -9.27 -27.20 -2.18
N ASN A 365 -8.56 -27.05 -1.05
CA ASN A 365 -7.40 -26.17 -0.91
C ASN A 365 -7.71 -24.72 -1.32
N TYR A 366 -8.83 -24.18 -0.85
CA TYR A 366 -9.27 -22.82 -1.15
C TYR A 366 -8.28 -21.77 -0.63
N THR A 367 -7.95 -20.79 -1.48
CA THR A 367 -7.13 -19.64 -1.10
C THR A 367 -7.93 -18.67 -0.21
N PRO A 368 -7.26 -17.89 0.65
CA PRO A 368 -7.93 -16.87 1.47
C PRO A 368 -8.70 -15.86 0.62
N THR A 369 -10.00 -15.73 0.88
CA THR A 369 -10.89 -14.85 0.11
C THR A 369 -10.75 -13.39 0.54
N ARG A 370 -10.84 -12.45 -0.41
CA ARG A 370 -10.71 -11.00 -0.14
C ARG A 370 -11.86 -10.44 0.69
N CYS A 371 -11.58 -9.51 1.59
CA CYS A 371 -12.60 -8.93 2.49
C CYS A 371 -13.75 -8.24 1.73
N ASP A 372 -13.44 -7.52 0.66
CA ASP A 372 -14.42 -6.75 -0.14
C ASP A 372 -15.54 -7.61 -0.75
N THR A 373 -15.32 -8.92 -0.82
CA THR A 373 -16.19 -9.86 -1.53
C THR A 373 -17.33 -10.41 -0.66
N TYR A 374 -17.21 -10.33 0.67
CA TYR A 374 -18.17 -10.90 1.60
C TYR A 374 -18.41 -10.05 2.86
N CYS A 375 -17.56 -9.08 3.18
CA CYS A 375 -17.66 -8.35 4.45
C CYS A 375 -18.81 -7.33 4.41
N PRO A 376 -19.79 -7.41 5.33
CA PRO A 376 -20.91 -6.47 5.39
C PRO A 376 -20.50 -5.09 5.91
N PHE A 377 -19.34 -4.98 6.57
CA PHE A 377 -18.82 -3.76 7.15
C PHE A 377 -17.88 -2.97 6.23
N ALA A 378 -17.92 -3.25 4.92
CA ALA A 378 -17.01 -2.65 3.93
C ALA A 378 -17.10 -1.11 3.83
N SER A 379 -18.19 -0.49 4.30
CA SER A 379 -18.33 0.96 4.33
C SER A 379 -17.67 1.64 5.53
N GLU A 380 -17.38 0.88 6.58
CA GLU A 380 -16.84 1.38 7.85
C GLU A 380 -15.44 0.84 8.13
N CYS A 381 -14.97 -0.13 7.33
CA CYS A 381 -13.71 -0.81 7.52
C CYS A 381 -12.75 -0.46 6.37
N VAL A 382 -11.56 0.04 6.72
CA VAL A 382 -10.43 0.08 5.78
C VAL A 382 -9.84 -1.32 5.71
N HIS A 383 -10.28 -2.06 4.69
CA HIS A 383 -9.90 -3.46 4.49
C HIS A 383 -8.42 -3.57 4.11
N ALA A 384 -7.68 -4.44 4.81
CA ALA A 384 -6.58 -5.16 4.16
C ALA A 384 -7.15 -6.09 3.08
N ASN A 385 -6.28 -6.63 2.23
CA ASN A 385 -6.67 -7.52 1.14
C ASN A 385 -7.61 -8.66 1.59
N ASN A 386 -7.33 -9.30 2.73
CA ASN A 386 -8.15 -10.35 3.33
C ASN A 386 -8.06 -10.35 4.88
N MET A 387 -8.81 -11.24 5.52
CA MET A 387 -8.91 -11.30 6.99
C MET A 387 -7.58 -11.67 7.65
N ILE A 388 -6.77 -12.50 7.00
CA ILE A 388 -5.45 -12.87 7.51
C ILE A 388 -4.56 -11.62 7.57
N GLU A 389 -4.50 -10.85 6.49
CA GLU A 389 -3.69 -9.63 6.44
C GLU A 389 -4.20 -8.55 7.40
N GLN A 390 -5.51 -8.51 7.66
CA GLN A 390 -6.11 -7.63 8.66
C GLN A 390 -5.55 -7.91 10.07
N GLY A 391 -5.33 -9.17 10.42
CA GLY A 391 -4.77 -9.58 11.71
C GLY A 391 -3.24 -9.57 11.75
N LYS A 392 -2.59 -10.01 10.67
CA LYS A 392 -1.14 -10.18 10.56
C LYS A 392 -0.61 -9.48 9.31
N LEU A 393 0.05 -8.36 9.52
CA LEU A 393 0.77 -7.65 8.46
C LEU A 393 1.87 -8.57 7.87
N PRO A 394 1.86 -8.86 6.56
CA PRO A 394 2.99 -9.52 5.89
C PRO A 394 4.26 -8.67 5.94
N ARG A 395 5.44 -9.31 6.03
CA ARG A 395 6.70 -8.57 5.93
C ARG A 395 6.88 -8.02 4.52
N GLY A 396 7.27 -6.75 4.41
CA GLY A 396 7.48 -6.10 3.12
C GLY A 396 6.20 -5.69 2.39
N SER A 397 5.06 -5.67 3.10
CA SER A 397 3.82 -5.05 2.63
C SER A 397 3.43 -3.87 3.52
N VAL A 398 2.48 -3.07 3.02
CA VAL A 398 1.92 -1.91 3.71
C VAL A 398 0.43 -2.10 3.84
N GLN A 399 -0.10 -1.84 5.03
CA GLN A 399 -1.53 -1.75 5.27
C GLN A 399 -1.90 -0.27 5.46
N VAL A 400 -2.78 0.24 4.61
CA VAL A 400 -3.36 1.58 4.78
C VAL A 400 -4.42 1.49 5.88
N LEU A 401 -4.28 2.29 6.93
CA LEU A 401 -5.22 2.36 8.05
C LEU A 401 -6.26 3.45 7.84
N ASN A 402 -5.82 4.60 7.30
CA ASN A 402 -6.67 5.75 7.00
C ASN A 402 -6.39 6.21 5.57
N GLU A 403 -7.43 6.46 4.78
CA GLU A 403 -7.26 7.05 3.45
C GLU A 403 -6.74 8.49 3.60
N PRO A 404 -5.62 8.85 2.94
CA PRO A 404 -5.11 10.20 2.98
C PRO A 404 -6.07 11.17 2.28
N HIS A 405 -6.31 12.31 2.91
CA HIS A 405 -7.07 13.39 2.30
C HIS A 405 -6.15 14.26 1.45
N PHE A 406 -6.43 14.33 0.15
CA PHE A 406 -5.69 15.15 -0.80
C PHE A 406 -6.48 16.39 -1.20
N GLN A 407 -5.77 17.49 -1.37
CA GLN A 407 -6.27 18.75 -1.91
C GLN A 407 -5.63 19.02 -3.29
N GLU A 408 -6.27 19.87 -4.09
CA GLU A 408 -5.71 20.28 -5.39
C GLU A 408 -4.52 21.23 -5.19
N VAL A 409 -3.49 21.11 -6.05
CA VAL A 409 -2.20 21.79 -5.85
C VAL A 409 -2.32 23.32 -5.78
N ASP A 410 -3.18 23.90 -6.61
CA ASP A 410 -3.35 25.36 -6.67
C ASP A 410 -4.13 25.90 -5.46
N GLU A 411 -5.05 25.12 -4.89
CA GLU A 411 -5.74 25.49 -3.65
C GLU A 411 -4.76 25.55 -2.47
N VAL A 412 -3.85 24.57 -2.38
CA VAL A 412 -2.82 24.52 -1.33
C VAL A 412 -1.79 25.63 -1.54
N TYR A 413 -1.44 25.95 -2.80
CA TYR A 413 -0.54 27.07 -3.10
C TYR A 413 -1.16 28.42 -2.70
N LYS A 414 -2.46 28.62 -2.96
CA LYS A 414 -3.16 29.83 -2.52
C LYS A 414 -3.16 29.95 -0.99
N LYS A 415 -3.42 28.85 -0.27
CA LYS A 415 -3.32 28.82 1.20
C LYS A 415 -1.91 29.18 1.70
N LEU A 416 -0.87 28.74 0.99
CA LEU A 416 0.51 29.10 1.29
C LEU A 416 0.71 30.62 1.17
N GLU A 417 0.24 31.24 0.08
CA GLU A 417 0.34 32.69 -0.14
C GLU A 417 -0.44 33.49 0.91
N GLU A 418 -1.68 33.09 1.21
CA GLU A 418 -2.52 33.69 2.24
C GLU A 418 -1.84 33.62 3.63
N THR A 419 -1.35 32.43 4.01
CA THR A 419 -0.62 32.22 5.27
C THR A 419 0.64 33.08 5.35
N PHE A 420 1.38 33.20 4.25
CA PHE A 420 2.56 34.04 4.18
C PHE A 420 2.24 35.52 4.40
N GLY A 421 1.21 36.01 3.71
CA GLY A 421 0.75 37.39 3.86
C GLY A 421 0.34 37.69 5.29
N ASP A 422 -0.42 36.80 5.92
CA ASP A 422 -0.88 36.94 7.29
C ASP A 422 0.30 37.04 8.28
N ILE A 423 1.27 36.14 8.18
CA ILE A 423 2.44 36.11 9.09
C ILE A 423 3.34 37.34 8.91
N ILE A 424 3.52 37.81 7.68
CA ILE A 424 4.35 38.99 7.41
C ILE A 424 3.69 40.26 7.95
N ASN A 425 2.38 40.38 7.78
CA ASN A 425 1.60 41.53 8.27
C ASN A 425 1.37 41.52 9.79
N ASP A 426 1.51 40.35 10.43
CA ASP A 426 1.50 40.22 11.88
C ASP A 426 2.61 41.08 12.51
N LYS A 427 2.36 41.71 13.66
CA LYS A 427 3.40 42.47 14.38
C LYS A 427 4.12 41.62 15.43
N ASP A 428 3.56 40.46 15.75
CA ASP A 428 4.12 39.57 16.76
C ASP A 428 5.48 39.01 16.30
N GLN A 429 6.36 38.85 17.27
CA GLN A 429 7.66 38.21 17.09
C GLN A 429 7.54 36.74 17.50
N GLY A 430 8.26 35.86 16.82
CA GLY A 430 8.23 34.44 17.14
C GLY A 430 8.76 33.56 16.02
N VAL A 431 8.61 32.25 16.21
CA VAL A 431 8.96 31.23 15.23
C VAL A 431 7.68 30.67 14.62
N TYR A 432 7.56 30.80 13.31
CA TYR A 432 6.45 30.28 12.52
C TYR A 432 6.99 29.17 11.62
N VAL A 433 6.37 28.00 11.66
CA VAL A 433 6.74 26.84 10.85
C VAL A 433 5.58 26.53 9.91
N ILE A 434 5.83 26.67 8.61
CA ILE A 434 4.89 26.33 7.55
C ILE A 434 5.35 25.02 6.92
N LYS A 435 4.62 23.95 7.19
CA LYS A 435 4.83 22.66 6.56
C LYS A 435 4.06 22.59 5.24
N ALA A 436 4.80 22.50 4.14
CA ALA A 436 4.27 22.58 2.78
C ALA A 436 4.87 21.48 1.88
N PRO A 437 4.07 20.68 1.15
CA PRO A 437 4.57 19.58 0.33
C PRO A 437 5.67 19.94 -0.68
N THR A 438 6.52 18.97 -1.03
CA THR A 438 7.54 19.15 -2.06
C THR A 438 6.91 19.49 -3.41
N GLY A 439 7.59 20.33 -4.21
CA GLY A 439 7.09 20.75 -5.52
C GLY A 439 5.90 21.71 -5.51
N LEU A 440 5.39 22.15 -4.34
CA LEU A 440 4.29 23.12 -4.26
C LEU A 440 4.65 24.49 -4.86
N GLY A 441 5.92 24.90 -4.75
CA GLY A 441 6.41 26.22 -5.17
C GLY A 441 6.84 27.13 -4.01
N LYS A 442 7.34 26.56 -2.91
CA LYS A 442 7.78 27.28 -1.70
C LYS A 442 8.73 28.46 -2.01
N THR A 443 9.85 28.17 -2.68
CA THR A 443 10.83 29.18 -3.09
C THR A 443 10.22 30.25 -4.00
N GLU A 444 9.24 29.89 -4.84
CA GLU A 444 8.55 30.87 -5.70
C GLU A 444 7.66 31.81 -4.87
N ALA A 445 6.97 31.29 -3.85
CA ALA A 445 6.20 32.11 -2.93
C ALA A 445 7.09 33.11 -2.17
N ILE A 446 8.29 32.70 -1.73
CA ILE A 446 9.28 33.61 -1.12
C ILE A 446 9.69 34.71 -2.11
N VAL A 447 10.00 34.35 -3.36
CA VAL A 447 10.41 35.31 -4.40
C VAL A 447 9.29 36.29 -4.75
N ASN A 448 8.02 35.84 -4.76
CA ASN A 448 6.86 36.71 -4.96
C ASN A 448 6.72 37.70 -3.80
N LEU A 449 6.84 37.23 -2.56
CA LEU A 449 6.74 38.07 -1.37
C LEU A 449 7.84 39.16 -1.31
N ALA A 450 9.03 38.85 -1.82
CA ALA A 450 10.16 39.78 -1.90
C ALA A 450 9.93 40.96 -2.87
N GLN A 451 8.83 40.98 -3.65
CA GLN A 451 8.46 42.13 -4.48
C GLN A 451 8.01 43.33 -3.66
N GLU A 452 7.41 43.10 -2.50
CA GLU A 452 6.76 44.13 -1.68
C GLU A 452 7.39 44.28 -0.29
N ASN A 453 8.28 43.36 0.11
CA ASN A 453 8.83 43.30 1.46
C ASN A 453 10.34 43.03 1.46
N ASN A 454 11.06 43.59 2.44
CA ASN A 454 12.48 43.34 2.66
C ASN A 454 12.69 42.44 3.88
N PHE A 455 13.41 41.34 3.69
CA PHE A 455 13.74 40.35 4.71
C PHE A 455 14.97 39.55 4.30
N SER A 456 15.44 38.67 5.17
CA SER A 456 16.55 37.76 4.85
C SER A 456 16.03 36.39 4.43
N ILE A 457 16.55 35.85 3.34
CA ILE A 457 16.27 34.51 2.84
C ILE A 457 17.49 33.63 3.14
N ALA A 458 17.33 32.70 4.07
CA ALA A 458 18.33 31.70 4.41
C ALA A 458 18.07 30.43 3.59
N LEU A 459 19.08 29.99 2.84
CA LEU A 459 19.00 28.85 1.92
C LEU A 459 19.98 27.74 2.36
N PRO A 460 19.69 26.46 2.07
CA PRO A 460 20.52 25.34 2.51
C PRO A 460 21.94 25.36 1.91
N THR A 461 22.08 25.79 0.65
CA THR A 461 23.35 25.74 -0.08
C THR A 461 23.67 27.03 -0.82
N HIS A 462 24.96 27.23 -1.11
CA HIS A 462 25.44 28.32 -1.95
C HIS A 462 24.87 28.26 -3.38
N LYS A 463 24.75 27.04 -3.96
CA LYS A 463 24.15 26.84 -5.29
C LYS A 463 22.71 27.35 -5.35
N LEU A 464 21.89 27.03 -4.33
CA LEU A 464 20.50 27.50 -4.29
C LEU A 464 20.40 29.02 -4.04
N LYS A 465 21.33 29.58 -3.27
CA LYS A 465 21.45 31.04 -3.09
C LYS A 465 21.67 31.77 -4.42
N GLU A 466 22.54 31.24 -5.28
CA GLU A 466 22.75 31.81 -6.61
C GLU A 466 21.54 31.62 -7.53
N GLU A 467 20.86 30.47 -7.47
CA GLU A 467 19.63 30.22 -8.23
C GLU A 467 18.51 31.21 -7.85
N VAL A 468 18.27 31.41 -6.55
CA VAL A 468 17.27 32.39 -6.06
C VAL A 468 17.67 33.81 -6.45
N SER A 469 18.96 34.15 -6.40
CA SER A 469 19.48 35.44 -6.88
C SER A 469 19.13 35.66 -8.36
N GLN A 470 19.34 34.65 -9.21
CA GLN A 470 18.98 34.72 -10.63
C GLN A 470 17.48 34.94 -10.84
N ARG A 471 16.62 34.27 -10.06
CA ARG A 471 15.16 34.46 -10.13
C ARG A 471 14.73 35.87 -9.72
N LEU A 472 15.33 36.41 -8.65
CA LEU A 472 15.09 37.79 -8.21
C LEU A 472 15.56 38.81 -9.27
N ASN A 473 16.73 38.58 -9.87
CA ASN A 473 17.24 39.42 -10.96
C ASN A 473 16.32 39.39 -12.19
N ALA A 474 15.78 38.22 -12.56
CA ALA A 474 14.82 38.10 -13.65
C ALA A 474 13.54 38.90 -13.43
N LYS A 475 13.11 39.05 -12.16
CA LYS A 475 11.99 39.90 -11.74
C LYS A 475 12.39 41.35 -11.44
N LYS A 476 13.66 41.72 -11.67
CA LYS A 476 14.24 43.05 -11.39
C LYS A 476 14.12 43.48 -9.91
N ILE A 477 14.17 42.53 -8.98
CA ILE A 477 14.13 42.79 -7.54
C ILE A 477 15.57 43.01 -7.05
N LYS A 478 15.83 44.20 -6.49
CA LYS A 478 17.14 44.54 -5.90
C LYS A 478 17.36 43.70 -4.65
N HIS A 479 18.53 43.10 -4.53
CA HIS A 479 18.90 42.29 -3.37
C HIS A 479 20.41 42.23 -3.18
N LEU A 480 20.82 41.90 -1.96
CA LEU A 480 22.20 41.65 -1.57
C LEU A 480 22.40 40.15 -1.34
N LYS A 481 23.63 39.68 -1.52
CA LYS A 481 24.01 38.31 -1.23
C LYS A 481 25.24 38.29 -0.35
N ILE A 482 25.23 37.44 0.68
CA ILE A 482 26.45 37.17 1.44
C ILE A 482 27.43 36.47 0.50
N PRO A 483 28.66 37.00 0.29
CA PRO A 483 29.62 36.40 -0.62
C PRO A 483 30.08 35.03 -0.11
N GLU A 484 30.51 34.18 -1.04
CA GLU A 484 31.21 32.93 -0.72
C GLU A 484 32.70 33.20 -0.56
N LEU A 485 33.37 32.40 0.26
CA LEU A 485 34.82 32.48 0.39
C LEU A 485 35.45 32.13 -0.97
N PRO A 486 36.32 32.98 -1.54
CA PRO A 486 36.99 32.66 -2.80
C PRO A 486 37.87 31.41 -2.68
N LEU A 487 38.11 30.75 -3.82
CA LEU A 487 39.06 29.64 -3.89
C LEU A 487 40.48 30.21 -3.80
N LEU A 488 41.19 29.87 -2.74
CA LEU A 488 42.54 30.37 -2.49
C LEU A 488 43.59 29.34 -2.90
N GLU A 489 44.74 29.82 -3.38
CA GLU A 489 45.91 28.97 -3.67
C GLU A 489 46.62 28.52 -2.39
N GLU A 490 47.37 27.43 -2.49
CA GLU A 490 48.28 27.00 -1.43
C GLU A 490 49.37 28.08 -1.21
N PRO A 491 49.77 28.39 0.04
CA PRO A 491 49.46 27.67 1.29
C PRO A 491 48.22 28.18 2.05
N PHE A 492 47.50 29.18 1.55
CA PHE A 492 46.38 29.80 2.27
C PHE A 492 45.19 28.86 2.45
N SER A 493 44.88 28.08 1.41
CA SER A 493 43.83 27.05 1.45
C SER A 493 44.09 25.98 2.51
N GLU A 494 45.30 25.43 2.56
CA GLU A 494 45.70 24.42 3.56
C GLU A 494 45.55 24.95 4.99
N LYS A 495 45.96 26.21 5.24
CA LYS A 495 45.81 26.79 6.58
C LYS A 495 44.35 26.98 6.97
N ILE A 496 43.49 27.42 6.04
CA ILE A 496 42.05 27.58 6.28
C ILE A 496 41.38 26.23 6.53
N GLU A 497 41.70 25.21 5.71
CA GLU A 497 41.18 23.86 5.89
C GLU A 497 41.59 23.28 7.24
N HIS A 498 42.86 23.43 7.63
CA HIS A 498 43.34 23.03 8.94
C HIS A 498 42.57 23.74 10.07
N LEU A 499 42.40 25.06 10.00
CA LEU A 499 41.64 25.83 10.99
C LEU A 499 40.19 25.35 11.10
N TYR A 500 39.52 25.03 9.99
CA TYR A 500 38.18 24.44 10.01
C TYR A 500 38.16 23.04 10.63
N ASN A 501 39.14 22.19 10.29
CA ASN A 501 39.25 20.82 10.80
C ASN A 501 39.43 20.77 12.32
N ILE A 502 40.14 21.74 12.91
CA ILE A 502 40.32 21.83 14.37
C ILE A 502 39.18 22.58 15.09
N GLY A 503 38.25 23.18 14.35
CA GLY A 503 37.10 23.93 14.88
C GLY A 503 37.37 25.42 15.17
N ALA A 504 38.46 25.99 14.65
CA ALA A 504 38.91 27.37 14.91
C ALA A 504 38.24 28.41 14.00
N TYR A 505 36.90 28.38 13.88
CA TYR A 505 36.14 29.24 12.96
C TYR A 505 36.36 30.75 13.18
N LYS A 506 36.58 31.19 14.43
CA LYS A 506 36.85 32.61 14.75
C LYS A 506 38.22 33.05 14.23
N THR A 507 39.22 32.18 14.35
CA THR A 507 40.58 32.42 13.91
C THR A 507 40.69 32.51 12.39
N VAL A 508 39.83 31.81 11.63
CA VAL A 508 39.74 31.97 10.18
C VAL A 508 39.47 33.43 9.79
N ASN A 509 38.54 34.12 10.45
CA ASN A 509 38.27 35.54 10.14
C ASN A 509 39.47 36.45 10.44
N LYS A 510 40.27 36.15 11.48
CA LYS A 510 41.49 36.88 11.78
C LYS A 510 42.52 36.66 10.67
N PHE A 511 42.74 35.40 10.30
CA PHE A 511 43.65 35.03 9.21
C PHE A 511 43.26 35.68 7.87
N LEU A 512 41.96 35.67 7.52
CA LEU A 512 41.46 36.33 6.30
C LEU A 512 41.74 37.84 6.31
N ARG A 513 41.64 38.51 7.46
CA ARG A 513 41.99 39.94 7.58
C ARG A 513 43.48 40.17 7.40
N ASP A 514 44.31 39.31 7.98
CA ASP A 514 45.77 39.44 7.89
C ASP A 514 46.24 39.31 6.43
N ILE A 515 45.68 38.36 5.66
CA ILE A 515 46.03 38.16 4.24
C ILE A 515 45.31 39.11 3.27
N SER A 516 44.30 39.87 3.73
CA SER A 516 43.51 40.75 2.85
C SER A 516 44.32 41.88 2.20
N ASN A 517 45.48 42.23 2.79
CA ASN A 517 46.40 43.21 2.21
C ASN A 517 47.22 42.62 1.05
N GLU A 518 47.32 41.30 0.98
CA GLU A 518 48.16 40.56 0.02
C GLU A 518 47.33 39.83 -1.04
N ASN A 519 46.05 39.57 -0.78
CA ASN A 519 45.14 38.88 -1.69
C ASN A 519 43.90 39.75 -2.01
N GLU A 520 43.80 40.19 -3.27
CA GLU A 520 42.73 41.07 -3.75
C GLU A 520 41.34 40.42 -3.64
N GLU A 521 41.21 39.12 -3.92
CA GLU A 521 39.93 38.40 -3.83
C GLU A 521 39.42 38.35 -2.38
N VAL A 522 40.31 38.12 -1.41
CA VAL A 522 39.98 38.16 0.03
C VAL A 522 39.59 39.57 0.45
N SER A 523 40.31 40.59 -0.02
CA SER A 523 39.95 42.00 0.22
C SER A 523 38.55 42.33 -0.30
N MET A 524 38.23 41.92 -1.54
CA MET A 524 36.89 42.09 -2.12
C MET A 524 35.83 41.35 -1.33
N PHE A 525 36.10 40.12 -0.91
CA PHE A 525 35.21 39.31 -0.07
C PHE A 525 34.87 40.02 1.26
N LEU A 526 35.88 40.51 1.99
CA LEU A 526 35.68 41.21 3.26
C LEU A 526 34.94 42.54 3.07
N ASN A 527 35.29 43.31 2.05
CA ASN A 527 34.60 44.57 1.72
C ASN A 527 33.12 44.31 1.39
N ASN A 528 32.81 43.24 0.67
CA ASN A 528 31.43 42.86 0.38
C ASN A 528 30.67 42.41 1.64
N LEU A 529 31.33 41.71 2.56
CA LEU A 529 30.74 41.38 3.87
C LEU A 529 30.44 42.63 4.69
N GLU A 530 31.33 43.63 4.72
CA GLU A 530 31.07 44.88 5.45
C GLU A 530 29.93 45.69 4.85
N LYS A 531 29.78 45.70 3.52
CA LYS A 531 28.62 46.29 2.84
C LYS A 531 27.32 45.61 3.27
N VAL A 532 27.30 44.29 3.37
CA VAL A 532 26.12 43.56 3.86
C VAL A 532 25.79 43.95 5.30
N LYS A 533 26.78 43.99 6.19
CA LYS A 533 26.58 44.35 7.62
C LYS A 533 26.06 45.77 7.82
N SER A 534 26.44 46.68 6.95
CA SER A 534 26.04 48.10 7.02
C SER A 534 24.72 48.38 6.32
N SER A 535 24.28 47.51 5.40
CA SER A 535 22.97 47.60 4.76
C SER A 535 21.84 47.40 5.77
N LYS A 536 20.76 48.18 5.63
CA LYS A 536 19.55 48.07 6.45
C LYS A 536 18.35 48.01 5.54
N GLU A 537 17.37 47.17 5.90
CA GLU A 537 16.09 47.06 5.21
C GLU A 537 16.24 46.74 3.71
N GLU A 538 17.26 45.95 3.34
CA GLU A 538 17.40 45.39 1.99
C GLU A 538 17.16 43.89 2.01
N LEU A 539 16.63 43.34 0.90
CA LEU A 539 16.51 41.89 0.74
C LEU A 539 17.90 41.25 0.77
N LEU A 540 18.12 40.29 1.67
CA LEU A 540 19.42 39.65 1.88
C LEU A 540 19.35 38.14 1.63
N LEU A 541 20.22 37.62 0.77
CA LEU A 541 20.39 36.19 0.56
C LEU A 541 21.57 35.66 1.37
N THR A 542 21.33 34.63 2.17
CA THR A 542 22.31 33.99 3.05
C THR A 542 22.14 32.47 3.05
N THR A 543 23.02 31.75 3.73
CA THR A 543 22.87 30.30 3.97
C THR A 543 22.28 30.01 5.35
N HIS A 544 21.68 28.83 5.55
CA HIS A 544 21.20 28.37 6.85
C HIS A 544 22.29 28.47 7.92
N GLN A 545 23.46 27.95 7.61
CA GLN A 545 24.61 28.01 8.50
C GLN A 545 24.93 29.47 8.85
N ARG A 546 25.11 30.35 7.87
CA ARG A 546 25.49 31.74 8.15
C ARG A 546 24.42 32.51 8.95
N ALA A 547 23.14 32.27 8.67
CA ALA A 547 22.01 32.87 9.41
C ALA A 547 21.95 32.44 10.88
N ILE A 548 22.41 31.23 11.21
CA ILE A 548 22.45 30.70 12.58
C ILE A 548 23.72 31.17 13.33
N PHE A 549 24.88 31.17 12.66
CA PHE A 549 26.18 31.36 13.32
C PHE A 549 26.67 32.82 13.35
N THR A 550 26.01 33.75 12.66
CA THR A 550 26.49 35.14 12.59
C THR A 550 25.39 36.17 12.79
N ASN A 551 25.77 37.30 13.39
CA ASN A 551 24.91 38.48 13.56
C ASN A 551 25.13 39.48 12.40
N ASP A 552 25.46 38.98 11.22
CA ASP A 552 25.76 39.81 10.05
C ASP A 552 24.50 40.40 9.40
N ASP A 553 23.33 39.92 9.79
CA ASP A 553 22.04 40.26 9.23
C ASP A 553 21.29 41.30 10.08
N SER A 554 21.02 42.46 9.50
CA SER A 554 20.33 43.59 10.13
C SER A 554 18.80 43.52 10.04
N ASN A 555 18.23 42.63 9.22
CA ASN A 555 16.79 42.54 9.03
C ASN A 555 16.08 41.96 10.25
N SER A 556 14.86 42.42 10.52
CA SER A 556 14.01 41.94 11.63
C SER A 556 13.33 40.61 11.35
N THR A 557 13.23 40.21 10.08
CA THR A 557 12.57 38.96 9.64
C THR A 557 13.54 38.10 8.84
N VAL A 558 13.58 36.81 9.16
CA VAL A 558 14.38 35.80 8.45
C VAL A 558 13.48 34.64 8.02
N ILE A 559 13.53 34.29 6.75
CA ILE A 559 12.81 33.16 6.17
C ILE A 559 13.83 32.07 5.82
N PHE A 560 13.68 30.90 6.42
CA PHE A 560 14.44 29.69 6.08
C PHE A 560 13.65 28.90 5.03
N ASP A 561 14.25 28.68 3.86
CA ASP A 561 13.71 27.78 2.83
C ASP A 561 14.31 26.38 3.02
N GLU A 562 13.47 25.39 3.27
CA GLU A 562 13.81 24.06 3.81
C GLU A 562 14.16 24.06 5.31
N ASP A 563 14.40 22.87 5.84
CA ASP A 563 14.51 22.61 7.28
C ASP A 563 15.91 22.97 7.85
N PRO A 564 16.04 23.94 8.78
CA PRO A 564 17.33 24.33 9.35
C PRO A 564 17.79 23.48 10.55
N ILE A 565 17.02 22.49 10.99
CA ILE A 565 17.30 21.73 12.23
C ILE A 565 18.67 21.03 12.17
N SER A 566 19.06 20.50 11.00
CA SER A 566 20.37 19.85 10.85
C SER A 566 21.55 20.81 11.13
N ASN A 567 21.40 22.11 10.83
CA ASN A 567 22.38 23.15 11.11
C ASN A 567 22.34 23.64 12.56
N LEU A 568 21.20 23.48 13.25
CA LEU A 568 21.07 23.79 14.68
C LEU A 568 21.74 22.74 15.56
N PHE A 569 21.84 21.50 15.09
CA PHE A 569 22.40 20.36 15.81
C PHE A 569 23.56 19.70 15.06
N PRO A 570 24.66 20.43 14.75
CA PRO A 570 25.78 19.85 14.03
C PRO A 570 26.44 18.75 14.87
N ILE A 571 26.65 17.60 14.24
CA ILE A 571 27.40 16.49 14.82
C ILE A 571 28.79 16.49 14.19
N SER A 572 29.80 16.55 15.06
CA SER A 572 31.22 16.54 14.68
C SER A 572 31.94 15.37 15.35
N GLN A 573 33.19 15.16 14.96
CA GLN A 573 34.03 14.11 15.53
C GLN A 573 35.46 14.60 15.73
N MET A 574 36.17 13.98 16.68
CA MET A 574 37.61 14.15 16.87
C MET A 574 38.29 12.83 17.24
N LYS A 575 39.61 12.74 17.01
CA LYS A 575 40.43 11.63 17.49
C LYS A 575 40.72 11.81 18.97
N TYR A 576 40.62 10.74 19.76
CA TYR A 576 40.98 10.80 21.17
C TYR A 576 42.46 11.11 21.38
N SER A 577 43.34 10.65 20.48
CA SER A 577 44.77 10.97 20.49
C SER A 577 45.06 12.46 20.39
N ASP A 578 44.32 13.18 19.54
CA ASP A 578 44.51 14.61 19.31
C ASP A 578 44.07 15.41 20.55
N LEU A 579 43.01 14.97 21.24
CA LEU A 579 42.60 15.55 22.51
C LEU A 579 43.66 15.33 23.61
N VAL A 580 44.18 14.11 23.74
CA VAL A 580 45.23 13.80 24.72
C VAL A 580 46.46 14.65 24.45
N PHE A 581 46.86 14.78 23.18
CA PHE A 581 47.97 15.63 22.78
C PHE A 581 47.72 17.09 23.14
N ALA A 582 46.55 17.65 22.79
CA ALA A 582 46.18 19.00 23.18
C ALA A 582 46.28 19.18 24.71
N PHE A 583 45.73 18.25 25.49
CA PHE A 583 45.78 18.28 26.95
C PHE A 583 47.20 18.24 27.52
N THR A 584 48.14 17.49 26.90
CA THR A 584 49.54 17.50 27.35
C THR A 584 50.19 18.87 27.21
N LYS A 585 49.95 19.59 26.11
CA LYS A 585 50.47 20.95 25.88
C LYS A 585 49.88 21.97 26.85
N LEU A 586 48.62 21.77 27.22
CA LEU A 586 47.90 22.70 28.09
C LEU A 586 48.22 22.50 29.58
N GLN A 587 48.64 21.29 29.98
CA GLN A 587 49.09 21.00 31.35
C GLN A 587 50.39 21.72 31.72
N ASP A 588 51.13 22.25 30.74
CA ASP A 588 52.32 23.07 30.96
C ASP A 588 51.98 24.42 31.63
N THR A 589 50.70 24.83 31.62
CA THR A 589 50.20 26.00 32.37
C THR A 589 49.56 25.60 33.70
N GLU A 590 50.11 26.06 34.83
CA GLU A 590 49.69 25.68 36.21
C GLU A 590 48.20 25.93 36.48
N ALA A 591 47.60 26.96 35.88
CA ALA A 591 46.21 27.36 36.11
C ALA A 591 45.16 26.35 35.61
N ASN A 592 45.51 25.49 34.64
CA ASN A 592 44.54 24.66 33.91
C ASN A 592 44.59 23.18 34.26
N LYS A 593 45.61 22.76 35.03
CA LYS A 593 45.99 21.37 35.21
C LYS A 593 44.87 20.51 35.83
N ASP A 594 44.22 20.97 36.89
CA ASP A 594 43.19 20.19 37.59
C ASP A 594 41.91 20.01 36.75
N VAL A 595 41.49 21.05 36.02
CA VAL A 595 40.32 21.01 35.15
C VAL A 595 40.56 20.07 33.97
N ILE A 596 41.74 20.17 33.33
CA ILE A 596 42.14 19.29 32.23
C ILE A 596 42.23 17.84 32.68
N LEU A 597 42.85 17.56 33.83
CA LEU A 597 42.94 16.19 34.37
C LEU A 597 41.56 15.62 34.73
N THR A 598 40.62 16.45 35.13
CA THR A 598 39.24 16.03 35.42
C THR A 598 38.48 15.71 34.14
N LEU A 599 38.56 16.58 33.14
CA LEU A 599 38.03 16.34 31.78
C LEU A 599 38.61 15.06 31.17
N GLN A 600 39.93 14.90 31.23
CA GLN A 600 40.62 13.73 30.71
C GLN A 600 40.15 12.44 31.41
N ARG A 601 40.03 12.45 32.75
CA ARG A 601 39.50 11.29 33.51
C ARG A 601 38.05 10.98 33.16
N MET A 602 37.20 12.00 33.02
CA MET A 602 35.79 11.84 32.62
C MET A 602 35.71 11.11 31.26
N ILE A 603 36.50 11.56 30.29
CA ILE A 603 36.48 11.02 28.93
C ILE A 603 37.13 9.63 28.87
N MET A 604 38.23 9.40 29.60
CA MET A 604 38.87 8.08 29.70
C MET A 604 37.90 7.04 30.24
N ASN A 605 37.19 7.38 31.30
CA ASN A 605 36.29 6.48 32.02
C ASN A 605 34.91 6.35 31.36
N ALA A 606 34.59 7.18 30.36
CA ALA A 606 33.33 7.13 29.65
C ALA A 606 33.17 5.78 28.90
N PRO A 607 32.10 5.02 29.19
CA PRO A 607 31.77 3.82 28.42
C PRO A 607 31.63 4.10 26.92
N TYR A 608 32.05 3.11 26.12
CA TYR A 608 31.87 3.12 24.68
C TYR A 608 30.39 2.98 24.30
N ASP A 609 30.02 3.59 23.16
CA ASP A 609 28.69 3.50 22.54
C ASP A 609 27.53 4.03 23.42
N ILE A 610 27.84 4.79 24.47
CA ILE A 610 26.88 5.47 25.34
C ILE A 610 27.09 6.99 25.19
N VAL A 611 25.98 7.75 25.16
CA VAL A 611 26.01 9.21 25.16
C VAL A 611 26.23 9.72 26.57
N HIS A 612 27.14 10.68 26.72
CA HIS A 612 27.49 11.33 27.98
C HIS A 612 27.31 12.83 27.86
N GLU A 613 26.85 13.46 28.93
CA GLU A 613 26.87 14.91 29.06
C GLU A 613 28.31 15.38 29.28
N ARG A 614 28.73 16.39 28.54
CA ARG A 614 30.00 17.08 28.82
C ARG A 614 29.74 18.04 29.96
N SER A 615 30.13 17.64 31.18
CA SER A 615 30.07 18.51 32.35
C SER A 615 30.63 19.90 32.03
N SER A 616 29.88 20.94 32.40
CA SER A 616 30.27 22.33 32.14
C SER A 616 31.43 22.73 33.04
N PHE A 617 32.66 22.55 32.56
CA PHE A 617 33.85 23.06 33.24
C PHE A 617 34.19 24.47 32.72
N LEU A 618 34.42 25.41 33.63
CA LEU A 618 35.06 26.69 33.30
C LEU A 618 36.54 26.42 33.04
N LEU A 619 36.95 26.50 31.77
CA LEU A 619 38.36 26.45 31.38
C LEU A 619 38.98 27.84 31.63
N PRO A 620 39.96 27.98 32.55
CA PRO A 620 40.69 29.23 32.70
C PRO A 620 41.50 29.50 31.42
N SER A 621 41.36 30.70 30.86
CA SER A 621 42.00 31.12 29.60
C SER A 621 41.68 30.29 28.34
N VAL A 622 40.42 30.33 27.89
CA VAL A 622 39.98 29.78 26.59
C VAL A 622 40.81 30.32 25.41
N LYS A 623 41.35 31.54 25.51
CA LYS A 623 42.14 32.16 24.44
C LYS A 623 43.52 31.52 24.26
N ASP A 624 44.24 31.27 25.36
CA ASP A 624 45.57 30.62 25.29
C ASP A 624 45.45 29.17 24.82
N LEU A 625 44.35 28.52 25.21
CA LEU A 625 43.95 27.20 24.74
C LEU A 625 43.71 27.16 23.24
N GLU A 626 42.90 28.08 22.72
CA GLU A 626 42.63 28.19 21.29
C GLU A 626 43.91 28.47 20.51
N GLN A 627 44.75 29.38 21.00
CA GLN A 627 46.02 29.71 20.35
C GLN A 627 47.00 28.53 20.30
N THR A 628 47.14 27.81 21.42
CA THR A 628 48.00 26.61 21.51
C THR A 628 47.57 25.53 20.50
N ILE A 629 46.26 25.30 20.37
CA ILE A 629 45.72 24.31 19.43
C ILE A 629 45.90 24.77 17.97
N VAL A 630 45.75 26.07 17.70
CA VAL A 630 45.89 26.67 16.35
C VAL A 630 47.33 26.66 15.82
N GLU A 631 48.32 26.82 16.71
CA GLU A 631 49.75 26.86 16.36
C GLU A 631 50.33 25.45 16.11
N GLU A 632 49.64 24.41 16.54
CA GLU A 632 50.13 23.05 16.55
C GLU A 632 49.62 22.23 15.33
N SER A 633 50.50 22.01 14.37
CA SER A 633 50.17 21.32 13.11
C SER A 633 49.87 19.83 13.27
N THR A 634 50.23 19.21 14.39
CA THR A 634 49.99 17.78 14.63
C THR A 634 48.54 17.45 15.00
N ILE A 635 47.77 18.45 15.47
CA ILE A 635 46.35 18.29 15.77
C ILE A 635 45.56 18.37 14.45
N SER A 636 44.79 17.33 14.15
CA SER A 636 44.16 17.14 12.85
C SER A 636 42.63 17.09 12.89
N SER A 637 42.04 17.21 14.08
CA SER A 637 40.62 16.96 14.30
C SER A 637 39.98 17.95 15.26
N ASN A 638 38.64 17.97 15.32
CA ASN A 638 37.84 19.09 15.86
C ASN A 638 37.83 19.15 17.41
N VAL A 639 38.99 19.44 17.99
CA VAL A 639 39.18 19.56 19.44
C VAL A 639 38.44 20.77 20.00
N LEU A 640 38.48 21.92 19.33
CA LEU A 640 37.82 23.14 19.82
C LEU A 640 36.29 23.02 19.81
N GLY A 641 35.73 22.31 18.81
CA GLY A 641 34.30 22.02 18.76
C GLY A 641 33.85 21.15 19.93
N PHE A 642 34.64 20.14 20.30
CA PHE A 642 34.35 19.27 21.44
C PHE A 642 34.33 20.04 22.76
N LEU A 643 35.26 20.97 22.96
CA LEU A 643 35.30 21.78 24.19
C LEU A 643 34.02 22.64 24.37
N ASN A 644 33.33 22.94 23.28
CA ASN A 644 32.08 23.71 23.25
C ASN A 644 30.82 22.84 23.02
N CYS A 645 30.90 21.52 23.18
CA CYS A 645 29.75 20.63 22.99
C CYS A 645 28.89 20.47 24.25
N ASP A 646 27.69 19.92 24.10
CA ASP A 646 26.81 19.57 25.23
C ASP A 646 26.90 18.07 25.56
N TYR A 647 26.95 17.23 24.53
CA TYR A 647 26.96 15.78 24.66
C TYR A 647 27.99 15.14 23.73
N PHE A 648 28.55 14.01 24.16
CA PHE A 648 29.52 13.24 23.39
C PHE A 648 29.32 11.73 23.53
N LEU A 649 29.86 10.96 22.58
CA LEU A 649 29.86 9.51 22.54
C LEU A 649 31.24 9.03 22.10
N LYS A 650 31.79 8.05 22.83
CA LYS A 650 33.09 7.44 22.56
C LYS A 650 32.92 6.14 21.77
N LYS A 651 33.69 5.96 20.68
CA LYS A 651 33.59 4.79 19.80
C LYS A 651 34.94 4.39 19.21
N ASN A 652 35.20 3.08 19.16
CA ASN A 652 36.35 2.53 18.44
C ASN A 652 35.97 2.16 17.00
N ILE A 653 36.78 2.61 16.04
CA ILE A 653 36.67 2.24 14.63
C ILE A 653 38.02 1.69 14.19
N GLY A 654 38.11 0.37 14.04
CA GLY A 654 39.39 -0.30 13.83
C GLY A 654 40.31 -0.10 15.03
N ASN A 655 41.50 0.45 14.79
CA ASN A 655 42.50 0.74 15.83
C ASN A 655 42.49 2.21 16.29
N THR A 656 41.53 3.01 15.85
CA THR A 656 41.45 4.44 16.19
C THR A 656 40.22 4.72 17.04
N GLU A 657 40.44 5.42 18.15
CA GLU A 657 39.41 5.86 19.07
C GLU A 657 38.90 7.25 18.68
N TYR A 658 37.60 7.37 18.49
CA TYR A 658 36.92 8.60 18.11
C TYR A 658 35.93 9.05 19.19
N ILE A 659 35.79 10.36 19.31
CA ILE A 659 34.75 11.01 20.09
C ILE A 659 33.84 11.76 19.12
N TYR A 660 32.58 11.37 19.10
CA TYR A 660 31.51 12.04 18.37
C TYR A 660 30.79 12.98 19.33
N PHE A 661 30.46 14.19 18.91
CA PHE A 661 29.83 15.16 19.79
C PHE A 661 28.84 16.03 19.02
N ILE A 662 27.88 16.58 19.77
CA ILE A 662 26.83 17.46 19.24
C ILE A 662 26.89 18.81 19.94
N GLN A 663 26.72 19.86 19.15
CA GLN A 663 26.54 21.21 19.64
C GLN A 663 25.08 21.61 19.45
N ARG A 664 24.53 22.38 20.38
CA ARG A 664 23.20 22.97 20.26
C ARG A 664 23.30 24.46 19.99
N ASN A 665 22.92 24.86 18.78
CA ASN A 665 22.79 26.27 18.41
C ASN A 665 21.34 26.75 18.60
N GLN A 666 21.15 28.06 18.68
CA GLN A 666 19.84 28.69 18.80
C GLN A 666 19.59 29.59 17.59
N LEU A 667 18.31 29.75 17.23
CA LEU A 667 17.92 30.75 16.26
C LEU A 667 18.13 32.17 16.84
N PRO A 668 18.29 33.20 16.00
CA PRO A 668 18.33 34.59 16.45
C PRO A 668 17.07 34.96 17.25
N SER A 669 17.23 35.32 18.52
CA SER A 669 16.12 35.51 19.46
C SER A 669 15.38 36.85 19.33
N ASN A 670 15.96 37.82 18.61
CA ASN A 670 15.42 39.16 18.41
C ASN A 670 14.80 39.37 17.01
N LYS A 671 14.41 38.28 16.35
CA LYS A 671 13.88 38.30 14.99
C LYS A 671 12.59 37.48 14.87
N LYS A 672 11.74 37.87 13.91
CA LYS A 672 10.66 37.02 13.42
C LYS A 672 11.26 35.96 12.50
N ILE A 673 11.04 34.69 12.82
CA ILE A 673 11.57 33.56 12.05
C ILE A 673 10.42 32.83 11.36
N ILE A 674 10.53 32.64 10.05
CA ILE A 674 9.59 31.84 9.26
C ILE A 674 10.36 30.66 8.67
N ILE A 675 9.92 29.44 8.91
CA ILE A 675 10.54 28.21 8.40
C ILE A 675 9.58 27.53 7.44
N LEU A 676 9.98 27.43 6.18
CA LEU A 676 9.26 26.66 5.16
C LEU A 676 9.91 25.30 5.00
N SER A 677 9.21 24.22 5.32
CA SER A 677 9.77 22.88 5.14
C SER A 677 8.74 21.89 4.62
N ALA A 678 9.18 20.93 3.81
CA ALA A 678 8.32 19.83 3.39
C ALA A 678 8.26 18.68 4.40
N THR A 679 9.20 18.63 5.34
CA THR A 679 9.51 17.41 6.10
C THR A 679 9.52 17.62 7.60
N ILE A 680 9.49 18.88 8.05
CA ILE A 680 9.49 19.23 9.48
C ILE A 680 8.27 18.64 10.20
N ASN A 681 8.50 18.11 11.39
CA ASN A 681 7.48 17.49 12.21
C ASN A 681 7.12 18.40 13.38
N GLU A 682 5.83 18.53 13.72
CA GLU A 682 5.35 19.43 14.78
C GLU A 682 5.96 19.11 16.15
N GLN A 683 6.02 17.82 16.52
CA GLN A 683 6.61 17.40 17.79
C GLN A 683 8.09 17.77 17.86
N ILE A 684 8.84 17.54 16.77
CA ILE A 684 10.26 17.92 16.70
C ILE A 684 10.42 19.44 16.72
N ALA A 685 9.59 20.19 15.98
CA ALA A 685 9.62 21.65 15.96
C ALA A 685 9.41 22.24 17.36
N LYS A 686 8.45 21.73 18.14
CA LYS A 686 8.21 22.16 19.53
C LYS A 686 9.38 21.84 20.46
N LEU A 687 10.03 20.69 20.30
CA LEU A 687 11.22 20.33 21.08
C LEU A 687 12.43 21.22 20.76
N VAL A 688 12.58 21.65 19.50
CA VAL A 688 13.69 22.49 19.06
C VAL A 688 13.46 23.96 19.41
N PHE A 689 12.30 24.50 19.06
CA PHE A 689 11.99 25.94 19.09
C PHE A 689 11.17 26.37 20.32
N GLY A 690 10.66 25.41 21.11
CA GLY A 690 9.79 25.64 22.24
C GLY A 690 8.30 25.52 21.90
N GLU A 691 7.46 25.43 22.94
CA GLU A 691 6.01 25.21 22.83
C GLU A 691 5.25 26.38 22.17
N ALA A 692 5.83 27.58 22.16
CA ALA A 692 5.22 28.78 21.60
C ALA A 692 5.33 28.88 20.07
N VAL A 693 5.92 27.89 19.40
CA VAL A 693 6.04 27.86 17.93
C VAL A 693 4.66 27.77 17.27
N SER A 694 4.41 28.64 16.29
CA SER A 694 3.19 28.55 15.46
C SER A 694 3.42 27.56 14.33
N PHE A 695 2.77 26.40 14.39
CA PHE A 695 2.94 25.33 13.40
C PHE A 695 1.70 25.22 12.51
N ILE A 696 1.91 25.34 11.19
CA ILE A 696 0.85 25.35 10.18
C ILE A 696 1.15 24.23 9.17
N ASP A 697 0.33 23.17 9.15
CA ASP A 697 0.40 22.10 8.15
C ASP A 697 -0.63 22.37 7.04
N LEU A 698 -0.14 22.62 5.81
CA LEU A 698 -1.01 22.88 4.66
C LEU A 698 -1.69 21.60 4.12
N GLY A 699 -1.30 20.43 4.62
CA GLY A 699 -1.86 19.14 4.25
C GLY A 699 -1.23 18.54 2.99
N LEU A 700 -1.84 17.47 2.48
CA LEU A 700 -1.34 16.72 1.32
C LEU A 700 -1.93 17.25 0.01
N VAL A 701 -1.12 17.20 -1.03
CA VAL A 701 -1.49 17.59 -2.39
C VAL A 701 -1.66 16.34 -3.25
N LYS A 702 -2.69 16.32 -4.09
CA LYS A 702 -2.90 15.28 -5.07
C LYS A 702 -1.80 15.34 -6.14
N PRO A 703 -1.02 14.26 -6.35
CA PRO A 703 0.01 14.26 -7.39
C PRO A 703 -0.63 14.31 -8.79
N VAL A 704 -0.04 15.11 -9.68
CA VAL A 704 -0.38 15.13 -11.12
C VAL A 704 0.23 13.91 -11.82
N GLY A 705 1.43 13.53 -11.40
CA GLY A 705 2.10 12.31 -11.85
C GLY A 705 1.76 11.07 -11.00
N SER A 706 2.58 10.02 -11.11
CA SER A 706 2.37 8.76 -10.39
C SER A 706 3.55 8.44 -9.47
N ILE A 707 3.23 7.94 -8.27
CA ILE A 707 4.22 7.51 -7.29
C ILE A 707 3.97 6.03 -7.00
N LEU A 708 4.89 5.17 -7.42
CA LEU A 708 4.86 3.74 -7.17
C LEU A 708 5.96 3.38 -6.17
N GLN A 709 5.67 2.48 -5.24
CA GLN A 709 6.64 2.08 -4.24
C GLN A 709 6.70 0.57 -4.02
N VAL A 710 7.90 0.02 -4.09
CA VAL A 710 8.20 -1.37 -3.70
C VAL A 710 8.79 -1.38 -2.31
N THR A 711 8.07 -1.96 -1.35
CA THR A 711 8.44 -1.94 0.09
C THR A 711 9.09 -3.23 0.58
N SER A 712 9.29 -4.20 -0.31
CA SER A 712 9.74 -5.54 0.05
C SER A 712 11.20 -5.61 0.53
N LYS A 713 12.03 -4.61 0.22
CA LYS A 713 13.44 -4.50 0.64
C LYS A 713 13.75 -3.06 1.02
N SER A 714 14.65 -2.88 2.00
CA SER A 714 15.04 -1.53 2.46
C SER A 714 15.98 -0.81 1.51
N PHE A 715 16.85 -1.54 0.79
CA PHE A 715 17.95 -0.93 0.04
C PHE A 715 18.77 0.06 0.91
N SER A 716 18.91 -0.20 2.22
CA SER A 716 19.77 0.61 3.08
C SER A 716 21.25 0.37 2.73
N ARG A 717 22.13 1.34 3.04
CA ARG A 717 23.59 1.19 2.84
C ARG A 717 24.13 -0.13 3.38
N TYR A 718 23.68 -0.53 4.57
CA TYR A 718 24.06 -1.79 5.19
C TYR A 718 23.62 -3.00 4.34
N THR A 719 22.35 -3.07 3.95
CA THR A 719 21.83 -4.20 3.14
C THR A 719 22.43 -4.26 1.75
N ILE A 720 22.71 -3.10 1.14
CA ILE A 720 23.40 -2.99 -0.15
C ILE A 720 24.82 -3.53 -0.03
N LYS A 721 25.56 -3.16 1.02
CA LYS A 721 26.93 -3.64 1.23
C LYS A 721 26.99 -5.16 1.41
N GLU A 722 26.02 -5.74 2.10
CA GLU A 722 25.92 -7.18 2.34
C GLU A 722 25.52 -7.97 1.06
N ASN A 723 24.61 -7.43 0.23
CA ASN A 723 23.98 -8.17 -0.88
C ASN A 723 24.01 -7.41 -2.21
N GLN A 724 25.14 -6.76 -2.53
CA GLN A 724 25.22 -5.76 -3.60
C GLN A 724 24.75 -6.26 -4.96
N LYS A 725 25.21 -7.46 -5.38
CA LYS A 725 24.88 -8.03 -6.71
C LYS A 725 23.38 -8.30 -6.84
N GLU A 726 22.79 -8.97 -5.87
CA GLU A 726 21.38 -9.37 -5.90
C GLU A 726 20.44 -8.16 -5.80
N LEU A 727 20.76 -7.18 -4.94
CA LEU A 727 19.95 -5.96 -4.82
C LEU A 727 20.09 -5.08 -6.06
N LYS A 728 21.27 -5.02 -6.69
CA LYS A 728 21.43 -4.32 -7.96
C LYS A 728 20.56 -4.97 -9.06
N CYS A 729 20.61 -6.30 -9.19
CA CYS A 729 19.76 -7.03 -10.15
C CYS A 729 18.27 -6.77 -9.90
N LEU A 730 17.84 -6.86 -8.64
CA LEU A 730 16.46 -6.57 -8.24
C LEU A 730 16.04 -5.15 -8.61
N ALA A 731 16.87 -4.14 -8.31
CA ALA A 731 16.59 -2.76 -8.65
C ALA A 731 16.46 -2.56 -10.17
N GLU A 732 17.39 -3.10 -10.96
CA GLU A 732 17.33 -3.02 -12.42
C GLU A 732 16.08 -3.70 -13.00
N ASN A 733 15.73 -4.89 -12.51
CA ASN A 733 14.55 -5.62 -12.96
C ASN A 733 13.25 -4.87 -12.60
N LEU A 734 13.17 -4.28 -11.41
CA LEU A 734 12.04 -3.44 -11.00
C LEU A 734 11.95 -2.14 -11.81
N MET A 735 13.08 -1.48 -12.09
CA MET A 735 13.14 -0.31 -12.96
C MET A 735 12.67 -0.64 -14.37
N ARG A 736 13.20 -1.70 -15.00
CA ARG A 736 12.78 -2.14 -16.33
C ARG A 736 11.28 -2.42 -16.40
N ARG A 737 10.70 -2.98 -15.33
CA ARG A 737 9.28 -3.33 -15.27
C ARG A 737 8.36 -2.14 -15.00
N TYR A 738 8.76 -1.22 -14.12
CA TYR A 738 7.85 -0.18 -13.62
C TYR A 738 8.26 1.25 -13.99
N ASN A 739 9.52 1.55 -14.25
CA ASN A 739 9.96 2.91 -14.59
C ASN A 739 11.22 2.87 -15.49
N PRO A 740 11.11 2.34 -16.73
CA PRO A 740 12.25 2.25 -17.65
C PRO A 740 12.80 3.65 -17.98
N GLU A 741 14.10 3.72 -18.23
CA GLU A 741 14.81 4.96 -18.64
C GLU A 741 14.73 6.13 -17.63
N SER A 742 14.38 5.85 -16.37
CA SER A 742 14.36 6.86 -15.32
C SER A 742 15.76 7.23 -14.81
N GLU A 743 15.90 8.49 -14.39
CA GLU A 743 17.07 8.99 -13.67
C GLU A 743 17.11 8.43 -12.25
N VAL A 744 18.30 8.04 -11.77
CA VAL A 744 18.45 7.34 -10.49
C VAL A 744 18.99 8.25 -9.41
N ILE A 745 18.28 8.30 -8.27
CA ILE A 745 18.78 8.91 -7.03
C ILE A 745 19.06 7.80 -6.01
N THR A 746 20.33 7.63 -5.63
CA THR A 746 20.76 6.62 -4.66
C THR A 746 22.06 7.04 -3.93
N TYR A 747 22.75 6.11 -3.26
CA TYR A 747 24.07 6.33 -2.66
C TYR A 747 25.19 6.33 -3.70
N LYS A 748 26.28 7.07 -3.43
CA LYS A 748 27.37 7.30 -4.39
C LYS A 748 27.93 6.04 -5.05
N ASP A 749 28.08 4.96 -4.30
CA ASP A 749 28.82 3.76 -4.75
C ASP A 749 27.91 2.60 -5.23
N PHE A 750 26.58 2.82 -5.31
CA PHE A 750 25.63 1.74 -5.62
C PHE A 750 25.27 1.64 -7.10
N PHE A 751 24.92 2.76 -7.74
CA PHE A 751 24.61 2.85 -9.17
C PHE A 751 25.42 3.97 -9.84
N ASN A 752 25.99 3.64 -11.00
CA ASN A 752 26.79 4.55 -11.82
C ASN A 752 26.17 4.82 -13.21
N TYR A 753 25.02 4.20 -13.52
CA TYR A 753 24.32 4.35 -14.82
C TYR A 753 23.08 5.24 -14.63
N ASN A 754 22.76 6.10 -15.61
CA ASN A 754 21.61 7.03 -15.58
C ASN A 754 21.52 7.86 -14.28
N ARG A 755 22.65 8.43 -13.88
CA ARG A 755 22.73 9.28 -12.68
C ARG A 755 23.48 10.56 -12.99
N LYS A 756 22.88 11.69 -12.65
CA LYS A 756 23.60 12.96 -12.50
C LYS A 756 24.51 12.87 -11.27
N GLU A 757 25.82 12.96 -11.48
CA GLU A 757 26.84 12.74 -10.43
C GLU A 757 26.59 13.57 -9.17
N GLU A 758 26.07 14.79 -9.35
CA GLU A 758 25.80 15.75 -8.27
C GLU A 758 24.62 15.38 -7.37
N ILE A 759 23.69 14.50 -7.80
CA ILE A 759 22.45 14.20 -7.06
C ILE A 759 22.53 12.81 -6.41
N TYR A 760 22.49 12.76 -5.08
CA TYR A 760 22.57 11.53 -4.29
C TYR A 760 22.10 11.77 -2.86
N PHE A 761 21.77 10.70 -2.10
CA PHE A 761 21.38 10.83 -0.68
C PHE A 761 22.45 11.56 0.15
N GLY A 762 22.06 12.68 0.76
CA GLY A 762 22.94 13.62 1.47
C GLY A 762 23.34 14.84 0.64
N ASN A 763 23.04 14.86 -0.66
CA ASN A 763 23.03 16.05 -1.51
C ASN A 763 21.66 16.15 -2.22
N THR A 764 20.64 16.08 -1.37
CA THR A 764 19.20 16.23 -1.57
C THR A 764 18.73 17.52 -2.21
N GLU A 765 19.39 18.61 -1.89
CA GLU A 765 18.77 19.93 -1.74
C GLU A 765 19.20 20.90 -2.85
N GLY A 766 18.27 21.75 -3.30
CA GLY A 766 18.59 22.88 -4.16
C GLY A 766 19.06 22.59 -5.60
N ILE A 767 18.54 21.54 -6.26
CA ILE A 767 18.81 21.28 -7.68
C ILE A 767 17.49 21.04 -8.45
N ASP A 768 17.24 21.84 -9.48
CA ASP A 768 16.02 21.80 -10.31
C ASP A 768 16.13 20.92 -11.56
N ASP A 769 17.29 20.28 -11.76
CA ASP A 769 17.68 19.55 -12.96
C ASP A 769 16.84 18.31 -13.30
N LEU A 770 15.95 17.86 -12.40
CA LEU A 770 15.08 16.70 -12.58
C LEU A 770 13.59 17.06 -12.57
N LYS A 771 13.26 18.37 -12.68
CA LYS A 771 11.88 18.85 -12.75
C LYS A 771 11.14 18.20 -13.91
N GLY A 772 10.06 17.47 -13.62
CA GLY A 772 9.22 16.83 -14.63
C GLY A 772 9.78 15.54 -15.23
N GLU A 773 10.98 15.13 -14.83
CA GLU A 773 11.63 13.90 -15.30
C GLU A 773 11.14 12.68 -14.51
N ASN A 774 11.13 11.52 -15.16
CA ASN A 774 10.89 10.25 -14.49
C ASN A 774 12.10 9.88 -13.62
N ILE A 775 11.88 9.60 -12.34
CA ILE A 775 12.97 9.27 -11.41
C ILE A 775 12.71 7.95 -10.69
N THR A 776 13.80 7.23 -10.40
CA THR A 776 13.80 6.11 -9.47
C THR A 776 14.66 6.44 -8.25
N VAL A 777 14.05 6.42 -7.07
CA VAL A 777 14.72 6.65 -5.79
C VAL A 777 15.01 5.29 -5.14
N ILE A 778 16.29 4.96 -4.96
CA ILE A 778 16.71 3.64 -4.48
C ILE A 778 17.44 3.75 -3.14
N GLY A 779 16.74 3.44 -2.06
CA GLY A 779 17.32 3.32 -0.72
C GLY A 779 16.45 3.87 0.40
N THR A 780 16.59 3.27 1.59
CA THR A 780 16.12 3.83 2.86
C THR A 780 17.28 4.57 3.54
N PRO A 781 17.31 5.91 3.53
CA PRO A 781 18.46 6.73 3.94
C PRO A 781 18.65 6.77 5.47
N HIS A 782 18.91 5.62 6.08
CA HIS A 782 19.34 5.54 7.47
C HIS A 782 20.66 6.30 7.67
N LEU A 783 20.65 7.22 8.63
CA LEU A 783 21.85 7.82 9.22
C LEU A 783 22.55 6.84 10.17
N ASN A 784 23.79 7.18 10.51
CA ASN A 784 24.55 6.49 11.55
C ASN A 784 23.77 6.57 12.89
N PRO A 785 23.58 5.44 13.63
CA PRO A 785 22.89 5.45 14.91
C PRO A 785 23.36 6.51 15.90
N ILE A 786 24.65 6.89 15.88
CA ILE A 786 25.22 7.97 16.69
C ILE A 786 24.42 9.27 16.52
N ALA A 787 23.96 9.58 15.31
CA ALA A 787 23.21 10.80 15.03
C ALA A 787 21.85 10.80 15.73
N TYR A 788 21.12 9.68 15.70
CA TYR A 788 19.83 9.57 16.39
C TYR A 788 20.01 9.72 17.90
N LEU A 789 21.04 9.09 18.46
CA LEU A 789 21.31 9.13 19.91
C LEU A 789 21.66 10.55 20.36
N LEU A 790 22.63 11.20 19.70
CA LEU A 790 23.07 12.55 20.06
C LEU A 790 21.96 13.59 19.89
N ILE A 791 21.23 13.57 18.77
CA ILE A 791 20.12 14.52 18.54
C ILE A 791 19.02 14.31 19.58
N SER A 792 18.65 13.07 19.89
CA SER A 792 17.58 12.82 20.86
C SER A 792 17.93 13.35 22.24
N VAL A 793 19.18 13.15 22.70
CA VAL A 793 19.64 13.68 23.99
C VAL A 793 19.69 15.21 23.98
N ALA A 794 20.14 15.82 22.88
CA ALA A 794 20.11 17.29 22.72
C ALA A 794 18.68 17.88 22.74
N LEU A 795 17.67 17.07 22.37
CA LEU A 795 16.24 17.39 22.47
C LEU A 795 15.61 17.03 23.84
N GLY A 796 16.42 16.62 24.83
CA GLY A 796 15.97 16.35 26.21
C GLY A 796 15.67 14.89 26.53
N TYR A 797 16.01 13.94 25.64
CA TYR A 797 15.91 12.52 25.94
C TYR A 797 16.89 12.09 27.05
N ARG A 798 16.43 11.28 28.00
CA ARG A 798 17.26 10.70 29.07
C ARG A 798 17.50 9.22 28.76
N MET A 799 18.75 8.83 28.54
CA MET A 799 19.09 7.45 28.16
C MET A 799 18.99 6.46 29.32
N GLY A 800 18.27 5.36 29.13
CA GLY A 800 18.36 4.14 29.92
C GLY A 800 19.34 3.09 29.35
N LEU A 801 19.76 2.12 30.18
CA LEU A 801 20.78 1.10 29.85
C LEU A 801 20.39 0.10 28.73
N GLU A 802 19.10 -0.04 28.40
CA GLU A 802 18.60 -1.03 27.42
C GLU A 802 17.89 -0.42 26.18
N GLU A 803 17.94 0.91 26.01
CA GLU A 803 17.02 1.64 25.10
C GLU A 803 17.54 1.87 23.67
N SER A 804 18.76 1.42 23.35
CA SER A 804 19.46 1.78 22.10
C SER A 804 19.43 0.73 20.98
N ARG A 805 18.75 -0.41 21.18
CA ARG A 805 18.69 -1.47 20.15
C ARG A 805 17.53 -1.24 19.18
N MET A 806 17.86 -1.19 17.88
CA MET A 806 16.84 -1.21 16.83
C MET A 806 16.42 -2.65 16.50
N GLU A 807 15.13 -2.84 16.28
CA GLU A 807 14.52 -4.12 15.92
C GLU A 807 13.59 -3.96 14.70
N TYR A 808 13.44 -5.04 13.93
CA TYR A 808 12.53 -5.06 12.79
C TYR A 808 11.11 -5.42 13.23
N ILE A 809 10.32 -4.39 13.53
CA ILE A 809 9.00 -4.50 14.17
C ILE A 809 7.91 -3.82 13.34
N PRO A 810 6.62 -4.18 13.51
CA PRO A 810 5.52 -3.45 12.90
C PRO A 810 5.37 -2.08 13.57
N VAL A 811 5.18 -1.04 12.76
CA VAL A 811 4.98 0.35 13.17
C VAL A 811 3.70 0.89 12.58
N GLU A 812 3.06 1.84 13.28
CA GLU A 812 1.95 2.64 12.77
C GLU A 812 2.38 4.10 12.71
N ARG A 813 2.36 4.69 11.52
CA ARG A 813 2.78 6.07 11.30
C ARG A 813 2.10 6.64 10.07
N ASN A 814 1.64 7.90 10.15
CA ASN A 814 0.99 8.62 9.05
C ASN A 814 -0.20 7.88 8.41
N GLY A 815 -1.01 7.19 9.21
CA GLY A 815 -2.15 6.40 8.71
C GLY A 815 -1.76 5.10 8.00
N LEU A 816 -0.50 4.67 8.11
CA LEU A 816 0.03 3.45 7.50
C LEU A 816 0.55 2.50 8.57
N ARG A 817 0.49 1.20 8.29
CA ARG A 817 1.10 0.14 9.10
C ARG A 817 2.03 -0.71 8.25
N PHE A 818 3.29 -0.83 8.68
CA PHE A 818 4.35 -1.50 7.93
C PHE A 818 5.43 -2.03 8.88
N TYR A 819 6.34 -2.86 8.39
CA TYR A 819 7.52 -3.27 9.17
C TYR A 819 8.69 -2.33 8.91
N PHE A 820 9.39 -1.93 9.99
CA PHE A 820 10.57 -1.08 9.88
C PHE A 820 11.59 -1.41 10.96
N THR A 821 12.88 -1.18 10.68
CA THR A 821 13.95 -1.33 11.67
C THR A 821 14.03 -0.05 12.48
N THR A 822 13.54 -0.09 13.72
CA THR A 822 13.41 1.08 14.59
C THR A 822 13.56 0.73 16.07
N TYR A 823 13.66 1.72 16.93
CA TYR A 823 13.76 1.56 18.38
C TYR A 823 12.42 1.08 18.96
N SER A 824 12.41 -0.02 19.72
CA SER A 824 11.18 -0.63 20.24
C SER A 824 10.62 0.12 21.45
N ASN A 825 11.49 0.62 22.32
CA ASN A 825 11.14 1.05 23.68
C ASN A 825 10.99 2.57 23.89
N ASP A 826 11.43 3.41 22.94
CA ASP A 826 11.37 4.87 23.11
C ASP A 826 10.64 5.58 21.95
N GLY A 827 9.72 6.48 22.31
CA GLY A 827 8.89 7.23 21.36
C GLY A 827 9.62 8.39 20.69
N LEU A 828 10.52 9.08 21.40
CA LEU A 828 11.24 10.24 20.89
C LEU A 828 12.36 9.84 19.94
N LEU A 829 13.18 8.87 20.31
CA LEU A 829 14.25 8.32 19.49
C LEU A 829 13.71 7.71 18.19
N LYS A 830 12.55 7.04 18.28
CA LYS A 830 11.78 6.58 17.11
C LYS A 830 11.33 7.76 16.23
N ALA A 831 10.75 8.81 16.83
CA ALA A 831 10.31 10.00 16.09
C ALA A 831 11.47 10.72 15.38
N VAL A 832 12.61 10.89 16.06
CA VAL A 832 13.85 11.48 15.50
C VAL A 832 14.37 10.62 14.34
N GLN A 833 14.43 9.29 14.51
CA GLN A 833 14.85 8.39 13.44
C GLN A 833 13.95 8.54 12.20
N PHE A 834 12.63 8.45 12.37
CA PHE A 834 11.70 8.60 11.26
C PHE A 834 11.83 9.97 10.60
N TYR A 835 11.84 11.05 11.38
CA TYR A 835 11.96 12.42 10.87
C TYR A 835 13.20 12.59 9.97
N LEU A 836 14.36 12.12 10.40
CA LEU A 836 15.61 12.27 9.63
C LEU A 836 15.62 11.41 8.35
N VAL A 837 15.10 10.17 8.41
CA VAL A 837 15.03 9.27 7.25
C VAL A 837 13.97 9.76 6.24
N GLU A 838 12.79 10.15 6.74
CA GLU A 838 11.69 10.69 5.92
C GLU A 838 12.13 11.98 5.22
N SER A 839 12.88 12.84 5.90
CA SER A 839 13.34 14.11 5.33
C SER A 839 14.17 13.92 4.06
N GLN A 840 15.18 13.05 4.10
CA GLN A 840 15.98 12.76 2.92
C GLN A 840 15.20 12.06 1.81
N LEU A 841 14.32 11.11 2.17
CA LEU A 841 13.54 10.35 1.19
C LEU A 841 12.54 11.25 0.45
N LEU A 842 11.80 12.09 1.17
CA LEU A 842 10.81 13.00 0.61
C LEU A 842 11.46 14.09 -0.26
N GLN A 843 12.64 14.59 0.13
CA GLN A 843 13.40 15.52 -0.70
C GLN A 843 13.85 14.89 -2.03
N ALA A 844 14.34 13.65 -2.00
CA ALA A 844 14.72 12.92 -3.22
C ALA A 844 13.53 12.73 -4.17
N ILE A 845 12.37 12.33 -3.63
CA ILE A 845 11.11 12.18 -4.39
C ILE A 845 10.66 13.54 -4.95
N GLY A 846 10.79 14.60 -4.16
CA GLY A 846 10.41 15.95 -4.52
C GLY A 846 11.13 16.52 -5.74
N ARG A 847 12.26 15.94 -6.16
CA ARG A 847 13.04 16.39 -7.32
C ARG A 847 12.27 16.31 -8.64
N ALA A 848 11.41 15.30 -8.80
CA ALA A 848 10.54 15.17 -9.97
C ALA A 848 9.43 16.21 -10.01
N ARG A 849 9.09 16.85 -8.86
CA ARG A 849 7.98 17.80 -8.71
C ARG A 849 6.64 17.21 -9.19
N VAL A 850 6.40 15.95 -8.82
CA VAL A 850 5.23 15.13 -9.20
C VAL A 850 3.86 15.77 -8.89
N ASN A 851 3.81 16.73 -7.95
CA ASN A 851 2.60 17.50 -7.63
C ASN A 851 2.19 18.53 -8.70
N ARG A 852 3.09 18.90 -9.61
CA ARG A 852 2.82 19.86 -10.70
C ARG A 852 3.12 19.30 -12.09
N PHE A 853 3.88 18.22 -12.18
CA PHE A 853 4.31 17.63 -13.45
C PHE A 853 3.86 16.16 -13.54
N PRO A 854 3.49 15.68 -14.74
CA PRO A 854 3.07 14.30 -14.97
C PRO A 854 4.27 13.32 -15.00
N ALA A 855 5.14 13.41 -13.99
CA ALA A 855 6.32 12.57 -13.85
C ALA A 855 5.99 11.23 -13.16
N LYS A 856 6.76 10.19 -13.46
CA LYS A 856 6.69 8.89 -12.80
C LYS A 856 7.83 8.72 -11.81
N VAL A 857 7.46 8.50 -10.55
CA VAL A 857 8.40 8.24 -9.46
C VAL A 857 8.28 6.79 -9.01
N LEU A 858 9.37 6.04 -9.12
CA LEU A 858 9.49 4.69 -8.54
C LEU A 858 10.35 4.76 -7.29
N ILE A 859 9.84 4.26 -6.16
CA ILE A 859 10.53 4.24 -4.88
C ILE A 859 10.88 2.80 -4.53
N LEU A 860 12.16 2.52 -4.35
CA LEU A 860 12.67 1.24 -3.85
C LEU A 860 13.17 1.44 -2.42
N SER A 861 12.24 1.38 -1.47
CA SER A 861 12.49 1.59 -0.03
C SER A 861 11.40 0.91 0.79
N ASN A 862 11.77 0.35 1.95
CA ASN A 862 10.83 -0.23 2.90
C ASN A 862 10.17 0.79 3.83
N LEU A 863 10.45 2.10 3.69
CA LEU A 863 9.76 3.17 4.40
C LEU A 863 8.62 3.71 3.52
N PRO A 864 7.35 3.37 3.79
CA PRO A 864 6.23 3.77 2.95
C PRO A 864 6.02 5.27 2.93
N VAL A 865 5.84 5.82 1.72
CA VAL A 865 5.51 7.23 1.50
C VAL A 865 4.01 7.35 1.32
N VAL A 866 3.39 8.30 2.04
CA VAL A 866 1.94 8.55 1.96
C VAL A 866 1.57 8.97 0.54
N GLY A 867 0.53 8.37 -0.02
CA GLY A 867 0.05 8.65 -1.37
C GLY A 867 0.74 7.87 -2.49
N ALA A 868 1.69 6.99 -2.15
CA ALA A 868 2.25 6.04 -3.11
C ALA A 868 1.33 4.83 -3.31
N GLU A 869 1.36 4.28 -4.53
CA GLU A 869 0.81 2.96 -4.83
C GLU A 869 1.81 1.88 -4.40
N TYR A 870 1.45 1.07 -3.41
CA TYR A 870 2.33 0.05 -2.85
C TYR A 870 2.28 -1.26 -3.65
N ILE A 871 3.44 -1.70 -4.13
CA ILE A 871 3.63 -2.97 -4.81
C ILE A 871 4.31 -3.95 -3.85
N SER A 872 3.62 -5.05 -3.57
CA SER A 872 4.14 -6.14 -2.74
C SER A 872 4.41 -7.39 -3.56
N PHE A 873 5.50 -8.08 -3.26
CA PHE A 873 5.87 -9.35 -3.89
C PHE A 873 5.93 -10.47 -2.86
N SER A 874 5.57 -11.68 -3.27
CA SER A 874 5.87 -12.90 -2.53
C SER A 874 7.38 -13.16 -2.49
N GLN A 875 7.84 -13.98 -1.54
CA GLN A 875 9.25 -14.35 -1.46
C GLN A 875 9.73 -15.06 -2.74
N LYS A 876 8.87 -15.84 -3.40
CA LYS A 876 9.19 -16.52 -4.65
C LYS A 876 9.42 -15.52 -5.78
N GLU A 877 8.50 -14.57 -5.96
CA GLU A 877 8.63 -13.51 -6.97
C GLU A 877 9.87 -12.64 -6.74
N LEU A 878 10.19 -12.32 -5.48
CA LEU A 878 11.42 -11.59 -5.16
C LEU A 878 12.66 -12.39 -5.54
N MET A 879 12.70 -13.69 -5.25
CA MET A 879 13.82 -14.55 -5.64
C MET A 879 13.95 -14.68 -7.16
N GLU A 880 12.85 -14.64 -7.90
CA GLU A 880 12.87 -14.64 -9.37
C GLU A 880 13.36 -13.31 -9.93
N LEU A 881 12.95 -12.18 -9.35
CA LEU A 881 13.42 -10.83 -9.72
C LEU A 881 14.86 -10.54 -9.28
N MET A 882 15.43 -11.33 -8.38
CA MET A 882 16.83 -11.21 -7.93
C MET A 882 17.80 -12.04 -8.79
N LYS A 883 17.27 -12.94 -9.63
CA LYS A 883 18.04 -13.66 -10.66
C LYS A 883 18.14 -12.81 -11.91
#